data_AF-A0A7C6JB49-F1
#
_entry.id   AF-A0A7C6JB49-F1
#
_cell.length_a   1.000
_cell.length_b   1.000
_cell.length_c   1.000
_cell.angle_alpha   90.00
_cell.angle_beta   90.00
_cell.angle_gamma   90.00
#
_symmetry.space_group_name_H-M   'P 1'
#
loop_
_entity.id
_entity.type
_entity.pdbx_description
1 polymer ?
#
loop_
_entity_poly.entity_id
_entity_poly.type
_entity_poly.pdbx_seq_one_letter_code
_entity_poly.pdbx_strand_id
1 'polypeptide(L)'
;MLDYYRDFQVSSAIPAVAMLSLTGAPALTFPANRSEVDIDATPVLRFSWMAVFSAIPDALISYRFRIWQVRPDNRDPYEIVRVTSPLYEATGSGTALLYDGSMPPLTRGSRYVWQVTAIDGAGKVLFKNNGDSDIFTLRYGKQCAAPSAVITKVTHNSVSVSWNSNPSVREYTVRYKKENATGWQQAATTSPGITIEGLDHSALYELTVTGNCGVETSDNERLLRFKTDRFVDYSCGAAAPGISLENREPLPALHRFDEFMAADFYVEVTEVSGSNGVFSGRGLASVPYLNFIQFEVKFNNITINTDRQMIDGHVVFLYDEATGMIIGGDMGFGGSQTDDEPGDFSFEEALDHIADQTVTLNEEATSVTVNNGQVTVVTESGQTKNYLVGQNQTLAIVSPEGIVIVDQASGQVFQAPTSSPGSASNVRTPSQSKIHGCLVSFSPLATQRFGFDAVGNGIVKPNNYFLRDRNGDAIPWKSLEVGNTDRVAMLSNGDCQSDSLRFIRESGILTPTSPGRNNSLELLLTGGFEGQEERLTVARASRQHINDSTTQEILTEAGVLGLVTYKRITQNVVLVPVNSSSFPSPGIERSVIIKRLNEIYGPGLVNWNVHVDNAIEVGKLDEADFKVEGTSLLSKYTTDMNRVIRAYKRDRVTDDNTMYLFFMEIPNLGSHRKGFMPLSGNYGFIFNFEAKDLELIAHELAHGAFNLRHTFSDKAQHYFPQNQTANLMDYAGGTELWKYQWDLIHNPESILFAWAQEESEGTYSLPCLGWFDDCDDVLKILETFRNARIKGNQVKINGQTKTEERILIANSIKVGDTDYKRVRLIYKPKTEDHTFNPTKYSFYDQQFFVTDGSVDWQRGFVYYKDGEELFKILVDDESAKIGKLKEYLFGDISENEEQKDDEIDIEQIIEDTKTATQVASKYTSGTACNICVRSALYIIKNDSVLFPETGSGYNDPNNGYVSREIQGYITPDGRAIYIKSDFDNLSNKTKLNERFVEISKTETEDWAAYFQRLQNDADKGIIIIGVMLNSSGTVGHVMMITPGGLIEINEQEQAWGRSFVSQGINNVPRVLECGDTDRENEAPLCRNVDRRGAQERLKWYKYTK
;
A
#
# COMPACT_ATOMS: atom_id res chain seq x y z
N MET A 1 66.65 30.01 -71.66
CA MET A 1 65.36 30.69 -71.96
C MET A 1 64.73 29.98 -73.16
N LEU A 2 63.41 29.76 -73.18
CA LEU A 2 62.66 29.10 -74.27
C LEU A 2 61.84 30.16 -75.04
N ASP A 3 61.78 30.06 -76.37
CA ASP A 3 60.87 30.87 -77.20
C ASP A 3 59.44 30.33 -77.08
N TYR A 4 58.53 31.14 -76.54
CA TYR A 4 57.17 30.73 -76.15
C TYR A 4 56.26 30.34 -77.33
N TYR A 5 56.56 30.73 -78.57
CA TYR A 5 55.70 30.40 -79.72
C TYR A 5 56.19 29.21 -80.54
N ARG A 6 57.44 28.77 -80.36
CA ARG A 6 58.08 27.74 -81.18
C ARG A 6 58.70 26.59 -80.39
N ASP A 7 58.65 26.69 -79.06
CA ASP A 7 59.08 25.68 -78.10
C ASP A 7 60.48 25.12 -78.38
N PHE A 8 61.43 26.02 -78.68
CA PHE A 8 62.85 25.72 -78.86
C PHE A 8 63.72 26.57 -77.91
N GLN A 9 64.72 25.93 -77.27
CA GLN A 9 65.54 26.53 -76.22
C GLN A 9 66.70 27.36 -76.79
N VAL A 10 66.76 28.65 -76.43
CA VAL A 10 67.67 29.65 -77.00
C VAL A 10 68.90 29.96 -76.13
N SER A 11 68.97 29.46 -74.88
CA SER A 11 70.19 29.59 -74.06
C SER A 11 70.30 28.55 -72.94
N SER A 12 71.53 28.13 -72.65
CA SER A 12 71.92 27.33 -71.47
C SER A 12 72.41 28.24 -70.33
N ALA A 13 71.93 27.99 -69.12
CA ALA A 13 72.25 28.75 -67.91
C ALA A 13 73.48 28.17 -67.19
N ILE A 14 74.35 29.04 -66.67
CA ILE A 14 75.40 28.67 -65.70
C ILE A 14 74.79 28.86 -64.30
N PRO A 15 74.74 27.83 -63.43
CA PRO A 15 74.21 28.00 -62.07
C PRO A 15 75.23 28.73 -61.19
N ALA A 16 74.85 29.90 -60.67
CA ALA A 16 75.47 30.49 -59.49
C ALA A 16 74.62 30.12 -58.27
N VAL A 17 75.25 29.56 -57.23
CA VAL A 17 74.55 29.23 -55.97
C VAL A 17 74.53 30.49 -55.10
N ALA A 18 73.35 31.08 -54.92
CA ALA A 18 73.10 32.07 -53.88
C ALA A 18 72.39 31.36 -52.71
N MET A 19 72.99 31.38 -51.52
CA MET A 19 72.34 30.86 -50.32
C MET A 19 71.40 31.91 -49.75
N LEU A 20 70.11 31.75 -50.04
CA LEU A 20 69.04 32.52 -49.40
C LEU A 20 68.63 31.78 -48.13
N SER A 21 69.10 32.25 -46.97
CA SER A 21 68.70 31.72 -45.66
C SER A 21 67.92 32.79 -44.92
N LEU A 22 66.68 32.49 -44.53
CA LEU A 22 65.90 33.33 -43.63
C LEU A 22 66.20 32.91 -42.19
N THR A 23 66.71 33.85 -41.40
CA THR A 23 67.04 33.62 -40.00
C THR A 23 65.75 33.45 -39.18
N GLY A 24 65.70 32.43 -38.31
CA GLY A 24 64.53 32.16 -37.47
C GLY A 24 64.31 33.24 -36.39
N ALA A 25 63.10 33.29 -35.83
CA ALA A 25 62.82 34.10 -34.66
C ALA A 25 63.35 33.41 -33.37
N PRO A 26 63.57 34.16 -32.27
CA PRO A 26 63.97 33.57 -30.99
C PRO A 26 62.92 32.58 -30.48
N ALA A 27 63.36 31.41 -30.02
CA ALA A 27 62.48 30.46 -29.35
C ALA A 27 62.39 30.80 -27.86
N LEU A 28 61.18 31.01 -27.35
CA LEU A 28 60.95 31.31 -25.94
C LEU A 28 61.14 30.04 -25.08
N THR A 29 61.86 30.15 -23.97
CA THR A 29 62.22 28.98 -23.14
C THR A 29 61.61 29.01 -21.75
N PHE A 30 61.57 30.17 -21.09
CA PHE A 30 61.01 30.28 -19.73
C PHE A 30 60.52 31.71 -19.45
N PRO A 31 59.39 31.92 -18.75
CA PRO A 31 58.42 30.91 -18.29
C PRO A 31 57.76 30.17 -19.46
N ALA A 32 57.35 28.91 -19.26
CA ALA A 32 56.73 28.13 -20.32
C ALA A 32 55.38 28.74 -20.75
N ASN A 33 54.92 28.45 -21.98
CA ASN A 33 53.63 28.97 -22.44
C ASN A 33 52.48 28.40 -21.60
N ARG A 34 51.53 29.27 -21.22
CA ARG A 34 50.38 28.99 -20.35
C ARG A 34 50.80 28.49 -18.96
N SER A 35 51.97 28.92 -18.47
CA SER A 35 52.44 28.57 -17.13
C SER A 35 51.86 29.48 -16.04
N GLU A 36 51.74 28.93 -14.83
CA GLU A 36 51.50 29.70 -13.61
C GLU A 36 52.83 29.87 -12.87
N VAL A 37 53.17 31.11 -12.51
CA VAL A 37 54.42 31.43 -11.83
C VAL A 37 54.19 31.42 -10.31
N ASP A 38 54.93 30.57 -9.61
CA ASP A 38 54.99 30.57 -8.14
C ASP A 38 55.90 31.70 -7.65
N ILE A 39 55.27 32.79 -7.25
CA ILE A 39 55.92 34.02 -6.81
C ILE A 39 56.61 33.89 -5.43
N ASP A 40 56.23 32.91 -4.61
CA ASP A 40 56.86 32.69 -3.30
C ASP A 40 58.22 31.98 -3.47
N ALA A 41 58.34 31.13 -4.50
CA ALA A 41 59.59 30.44 -4.85
C ALA A 41 60.53 31.29 -5.72
N THR A 42 60.00 32.24 -6.50
CA THR A 42 60.79 33.07 -7.43
C THR A 42 60.53 34.57 -7.21
N PRO A 43 61.25 35.24 -6.28
CA PRO A 43 61.07 36.68 -6.02
C PRO A 43 61.52 37.57 -7.19
N VAL A 44 62.33 37.04 -8.11
CA VAL A 44 62.73 37.69 -9.36
C VAL A 44 62.31 36.78 -10.51
N LEU A 45 61.40 37.25 -11.36
CA LEU A 45 60.87 36.48 -12.48
C LEU A 45 61.82 36.56 -13.68
N ARG A 46 62.46 35.44 -14.02
CA ARG A 46 63.33 35.37 -15.20
C ARG A 46 62.51 35.09 -16.46
N PHE A 47 62.71 35.88 -17.51
CA PHE A 47 62.32 35.58 -18.88
C PHE A 47 63.55 35.15 -19.67
N SER A 48 63.47 34.12 -20.50
CA SER A 48 64.60 33.63 -21.30
C SER A 48 64.17 33.06 -22.64
N TRP A 49 65.07 33.15 -23.61
CA TRP A 49 64.89 32.70 -24.98
C TRP A 49 66.20 32.18 -25.57
N MET A 50 66.13 31.44 -26.67
CA MET A 50 67.30 30.98 -27.39
C MET A 50 67.91 32.09 -28.24
N ALA A 51 69.25 32.16 -28.28
CA ALA A 51 69.95 33.03 -29.20
C ALA A 51 69.66 32.63 -30.65
N VAL A 52 69.51 33.63 -31.51
CA VAL A 52 69.32 33.45 -32.94
C VAL A 52 70.67 33.45 -33.64
N PHE A 53 70.91 32.44 -34.48
CA PHE A 53 72.12 32.34 -35.30
C PHE A 53 71.85 32.86 -36.71
N SER A 54 72.63 33.86 -37.14
CA SER A 54 72.57 34.40 -38.51
C SER A 54 73.68 33.80 -39.38
N ALA A 55 73.40 33.62 -40.67
CA ALA A 55 74.41 33.24 -41.66
C ALA A 55 75.35 34.40 -42.04
N ILE A 56 75.07 35.63 -41.57
CA ILE A 56 75.91 36.82 -41.76
C ILE A 56 76.93 36.91 -40.61
N PRO A 57 78.25 36.75 -40.86
CA PRO A 57 79.27 36.62 -39.80
C PRO A 57 79.39 37.83 -38.87
N ASP A 58 79.10 39.03 -39.36
CA ASP A 58 79.27 40.29 -38.61
C ASP A 58 77.94 40.87 -38.07
N ALA A 59 76.85 40.09 -38.08
CA ALA A 59 75.54 40.56 -37.63
C ALA A 59 75.48 40.68 -36.10
N LEU A 60 75.20 41.88 -35.61
CA LEU A 60 75.02 42.14 -34.17
C LEU A 60 73.54 42.06 -33.81
N ILE A 61 73.13 40.87 -33.38
CA ILE A 61 71.74 40.62 -32.97
C ILE A 61 71.51 41.11 -31.55
N SER A 62 70.51 41.97 -31.39
CA SER A 62 69.92 42.36 -30.11
C SER A 62 68.48 41.88 -30.03
N TYR A 63 67.94 41.84 -28.82
CA TYR A 63 66.61 41.34 -28.53
C TYR A 63 65.79 42.42 -27.85
N ARG A 64 64.57 42.62 -28.33
CA ARG A 64 63.57 43.47 -27.67
C ARG A 64 62.55 42.60 -26.96
N PHE A 65 62.56 42.64 -25.64
CA PHE A 65 61.54 42.03 -24.79
C PHE A 65 60.34 42.96 -24.65
N ARG A 66 59.13 42.42 -24.78
CA ARG A 66 57.87 43.12 -24.50
C ARG A 66 56.94 42.23 -23.68
N ILE A 67 56.24 42.82 -22.71
CA ILE A 67 55.20 42.16 -21.90
C ILE A 67 53.97 43.05 -21.80
N TRP A 68 52.78 42.46 -21.86
CA TRP A 68 51.48 43.12 -21.75
C TRP A 68 50.65 42.44 -20.67
N GLN A 69 49.81 43.21 -19.98
CA GLN A 69 48.77 42.66 -19.12
C GLN A 69 47.52 42.37 -19.96
N VAL A 70 46.93 41.19 -19.80
CA VAL A 70 45.69 40.82 -20.49
C VAL A 70 44.52 41.36 -19.69
N ARG A 71 43.74 42.28 -20.29
CA ARG A 71 42.51 42.83 -19.70
C ARG A 71 41.44 43.02 -20.77
N PRO A 72 40.19 42.53 -20.55
CA PRO A 72 39.78 41.56 -19.52
C PRO A 72 40.48 40.19 -19.67
N ASP A 73 40.49 39.35 -18.62
CA ASP A 73 41.32 38.13 -18.53
C ASP A 73 41.00 37.05 -19.59
N ASN A 74 39.86 37.17 -20.27
CA ASN A 74 39.38 36.30 -21.34
C ASN A 74 39.74 36.77 -22.76
N ARG A 75 40.41 37.92 -22.91
CA ARG A 75 40.75 38.49 -24.23
C ARG A 75 41.85 37.68 -24.93
N ASP A 76 41.79 37.61 -26.26
CA ASP A 76 42.77 36.88 -27.08
C ASP A 76 44.16 37.53 -26.97
N PRO A 77 45.20 36.79 -26.50
CA PRO A 77 46.57 37.29 -26.41
C PRO A 77 47.14 37.81 -27.74
N TYR A 78 46.74 37.25 -28.89
CA TYR A 78 47.21 37.71 -30.20
C TYR A 78 46.63 39.09 -30.57
N GLU A 79 45.44 39.40 -30.08
CA GLU A 79 44.83 40.72 -30.25
C GLU A 79 45.57 41.76 -29.39
N ILE A 80 45.83 41.43 -28.12
CA ILE A 80 46.52 42.30 -27.15
C ILE A 80 47.85 42.82 -27.72
N VAL A 81 48.70 41.92 -28.20
CA VAL A 81 50.04 42.25 -28.71
C VAL A 81 49.98 43.19 -29.93
N ARG A 82 48.86 43.20 -30.68
CA ARG A 82 48.68 44.04 -31.88
C ARG A 82 48.08 45.41 -31.60
N VAL A 83 47.18 45.51 -30.63
CA VAL A 83 46.33 46.70 -30.44
C VAL A 83 46.61 47.47 -29.15
N THR A 84 47.48 46.95 -28.27
CA THR A 84 47.79 47.57 -26.99
C THR A 84 49.29 47.83 -26.82
N SER A 85 49.63 48.89 -26.06
CA SER A 85 51.01 49.19 -25.71
C SER A 85 51.53 48.22 -24.64
N PRO A 86 52.81 47.78 -24.73
CA PRO A 86 53.39 46.90 -23.72
C PRO A 86 53.46 47.60 -22.36
N LEU A 87 53.21 46.82 -21.30
CA LEU A 87 53.43 47.23 -19.92
C LEU A 87 54.90 47.56 -19.67
N TYR A 88 55.79 46.75 -20.25
CA TYR A 88 57.23 46.97 -20.17
C TYR A 88 57.92 46.51 -21.46
N GLU A 89 58.91 47.29 -21.88
CA GLU A 89 59.74 47.02 -23.04
C GLU A 89 61.22 47.29 -22.71
N ALA A 90 62.11 46.38 -23.12
CA ALA A 90 63.56 46.53 -22.97
C ALA A 90 64.29 45.95 -24.17
N THR A 91 65.40 46.57 -24.57
CA THR A 91 66.27 46.06 -25.65
C THR A 91 67.68 45.78 -25.12
N GLY A 92 68.25 44.62 -25.42
CA GLY A 92 69.60 44.25 -25.01
C GLY A 92 70.17 43.09 -25.83
N SER A 93 71.45 42.79 -25.67
CA SER A 93 72.11 41.66 -26.36
C SER A 93 72.00 40.32 -25.62
N GLY A 94 71.53 40.33 -24.37
CA GLY A 94 71.34 39.13 -23.56
C GLY A 94 70.17 38.26 -24.03
N THR A 95 70.18 36.99 -23.65
CA THR A 95 69.13 36.00 -23.94
C THR A 95 68.18 35.76 -22.76
N ALA A 96 68.23 36.64 -21.77
CA ALA A 96 67.33 36.62 -20.63
C ALA A 96 67.12 38.03 -20.09
N LEU A 97 65.95 38.25 -19.51
CA LEU A 97 65.60 39.43 -18.73
C LEU A 97 65.22 38.98 -17.32
N LEU A 98 65.76 39.65 -16.30
CA LEU A 98 65.32 39.47 -14.92
C LEU A 98 64.30 40.57 -14.61
N TYR A 99 63.05 40.17 -14.38
CA TYR A 99 61.97 41.07 -14.02
C TYR A 99 61.94 41.19 -12.49
N ASP A 100 62.49 42.29 -11.98
CA ASP A 100 62.64 42.57 -10.56
C ASP A 100 61.83 43.81 -10.13
N GLY A 101 61.97 44.22 -8.86
CA GLY A 101 61.24 45.36 -8.28
C GLY A 101 61.57 46.73 -8.88
N SER A 102 62.53 46.84 -9.81
CA SER A 102 62.81 48.10 -10.53
C SER A 102 61.89 48.32 -11.74
N MET A 103 61.15 47.30 -12.17
CA MET A 103 60.19 47.35 -13.28
C MET A 103 58.75 47.54 -12.77
N PRO A 104 57.80 47.93 -13.65
CA PRO A 104 56.39 48.07 -13.25
C PRO A 104 55.86 46.81 -12.54
N PRO A 105 55.20 46.93 -11.38
CA PRO A 105 54.78 45.77 -10.61
C PRO A 105 53.77 44.93 -11.38
N LEU A 106 54.00 43.62 -11.42
CA LEU A 106 53.02 42.66 -11.94
C LEU A 106 51.95 42.40 -10.86
N THR A 107 50.69 42.37 -11.26
CA THR A 107 49.54 42.16 -10.39
C THR A 107 49.35 40.66 -10.15
N ARG A 108 49.37 40.26 -8.87
CA ARG A 108 49.09 38.87 -8.45
C ARG A 108 47.74 38.39 -9.03
N GLY A 109 47.70 37.20 -9.59
CA GLY A 109 46.53 36.60 -10.22
C GLY A 109 46.23 37.06 -11.66
N SER A 110 46.89 38.10 -12.19
CA SER A 110 46.63 38.57 -13.57
C SER A 110 47.35 37.72 -14.63
N ARG A 111 46.74 37.59 -15.81
CA ARG A 111 47.39 37.03 -17.00
C ARG A 111 48.24 38.07 -17.72
N TYR A 112 49.39 37.62 -18.20
CA TYR A 112 50.33 38.38 -18.99
C TYR A 112 50.67 37.63 -20.28
N VAL A 113 50.95 38.38 -21.33
CA VAL A 113 51.52 37.87 -22.58
C VAL A 113 52.86 38.54 -22.81
N TRP A 114 53.85 37.79 -23.29
CA TRP A 114 55.18 38.33 -23.58
C TRP A 114 55.72 37.79 -24.89
N GLN A 115 56.59 38.60 -25.52
CA GLN A 115 57.17 38.35 -26.83
C GLN A 115 58.60 38.91 -26.87
N VAL A 116 59.46 38.27 -27.68
CA VAL A 116 60.82 38.73 -27.93
C VAL A 116 61.03 38.92 -29.43
N THR A 117 61.61 40.04 -29.83
CA THR A 117 61.95 40.34 -31.22
C THR A 117 63.45 40.36 -31.41
N ALA A 118 63.97 39.58 -32.35
CA ALA A 118 65.35 39.70 -32.81
C ALA A 118 65.52 40.90 -33.74
N ILE A 119 66.53 41.73 -33.48
CA ILE A 119 66.82 42.96 -34.21
C ILE A 119 68.30 42.95 -34.59
N ASP A 120 68.59 43.16 -35.86
CA ASP A 120 69.96 43.44 -36.33
C ASP A 120 70.20 44.95 -36.33
N GLY A 121 71.19 45.40 -35.57
CA GLY A 121 71.55 46.82 -35.48
C GLY A 121 71.95 47.46 -36.81
N ALA A 122 72.38 46.66 -37.79
CA ALA A 122 72.72 47.12 -39.14
C ALA A 122 71.60 46.92 -40.18
N GLY A 123 70.50 46.24 -39.83
CA GLY A 123 69.36 45.97 -40.73
C GLY A 123 69.66 45.07 -41.93
N LYS A 124 70.75 44.28 -41.88
CA LYS A 124 71.21 43.40 -42.96
C LYS A 124 70.63 41.98 -42.87
N VAL A 125 70.21 41.54 -41.69
CA VAL A 125 69.60 40.22 -41.48
C VAL A 125 68.10 40.25 -41.75
N LEU A 126 67.63 39.35 -42.62
CA LEU A 126 66.20 39.11 -42.83
C LEU A 126 65.71 38.00 -41.89
N PHE A 127 64.75 38.34 -41.04
CA PHE A 127 64.15 37.42 -40.10
C PHE A 127 62.80 36.90 -40.58
N LYS A 128 62.48 35.64 -40.21
CA LYS A 128 61.10 35.15 -40.29
C LYS A 128 60.24 35.97 -39.33
N ASN A 129 59.01 36.27 -39.75
CA ASN A 129 58.04 37.02 -38.94
C ASN A 129 58.60 38.36 -38.39
N ASN A 130 59.43 39.06 -39.17
CA ASN A 130 60.10 40.31 -38.74
C ASN A 130 60.90 40.18 -37.43
N GLY A 131 61.35 38.96 -37.09
CA GLY A 131 62.13 38.69 -35.88
C GLY A 131 61.28 38.43 -34.64
N ASP A 132 59.96 38.57 -34.73
CA ASP A 132 59.03 38.32 -33.64
C ASP A 132 58.92 36.83 -33.34
N SER A 133 59.17 36.46 -32.08
CA SER A 133 58.88 35.13 -31.55
C SER A 133 57.38 34.82 -31.55
N ASP A 134 57.04 33.56 -31.32
CA ASP A 134 55.72 33.20 -30.80
C ASP A 134 55.44 33.96 -29.49
N ILE A 135 54.16 34.09 -29.15
CA ILE A 135 53.75 34.73 -27.90
C ILE A 135 53.57 33.66 -26.82
N PHE A 136 54.16 33.88 -25.65
CA PHE A 136 53.92 33.03 -24.49
C PHE A 136 53.03 33.77 -23.49
N THR A 137 52.13 33.02 -22.87
CA THR A 137 51.24 33.52 -21.82
C THR A 137 51.64 32.96 -20.47
N LEU A 138 51.43 33.74 -19.41
CA LEU A 138 51.62 33.29 -18.03
C LEU A 138 50.56 33.91 -17.10
N ARG A 139 50.31 33.28 -15.96
CA ARG A 139 49.60 33.90 -14.83
C ARG A 139 50.60 34.22 -13.73
N TYR A 140 50.63 35.49 -13.30
CA TYR A 140 51.60 35.98 -12.32
C TYR A 140 51.07 35.75 -10.90
N GLY A 141 51.57 34.71 -10.20
CA GLY A 141 51.05 34.32 -8.90
C GLY A 141 49.60 33.81 -8.95
N LYS A 142 49.12 33.33 -7.81
CA LYS A 142 47.73 32.89 -7.63
C LYS A 142 46.99 33.89 -6.75
N GLN A 143 45.73 34.19 -7.07
CA GLN A 143 44.94 35.18 -6.34
C GLN A 143 44.57 34.62 -4.96
N CYS A 144 44.79 35.39 -3.88
CA CYS A 144 44.25 35.08 -2.55
C CYS A 144 42.76 35.45 -2.51
N ALA A 145 41.97 34.76 -3.33
CA ALA A 145 40.53 34.95 -3.44
C ALA A 145 39.82 34.34 -2.23
N ALA A 146 38.71 34.95 -1.82
CA ALA A 146 37.85 34.41 -0.79
C ALA A 146 37.42 32.98 -1.15
N PRO A 147 37.40 32.05 -0.20
CA PRO A 147 36.89 30.71 -0.45
C PRO A 147 35.40 30.78 -0.71
N SER A 148 34.95 30.24 -1.84
CA SER A 148 33.53 30.12 -2.15
C SER A 148 32.95 28.97 -1.34
N ALA A 149 32.62 29.28 -0.09
CA ALA A 149 32.17 28.31 0.88
C ALA A 149 30.71 27.91 0.63
N VAL A 150 30.48 26.60 0.70
CA VAL A 150 29.17 25.97 0.64
C VAL A 150 29.03 25.02 1.82
N ILE A 151 27.85 25.02 2.42
CA ILE A 151 27.50 24.04 3.44
C ILE A 151 27.16 22.75 2.69
N THR A 152 27.93 21.70 2.94
CA THR A 152 27.79 20.41 2.23
C THR A 152 27.00 19.41 3.03
N LYS A 153 26.99 19.54 4.36
CA LYS A 153 26.21 18.68 5.24
C LYS A 153 25.87 19.45 6.49
N VAL A 154 24.64 19.36 6.95
CA VAL A 154 24.24 19.75 8.30
C VAL A 154 23.78 18.48 9.00
N THR A 155 24.09 18.36 10.29
CA THR A 155 23.51 17.34 11.16
C THR A 155 22.90 18.03 12.38
N HIS A 156 22.35 17.27 13.32
CA HIS A 156 21.89 17.83 14.60
C HIS A 156 22.93 18.61 15.42
N ASN A 157 24.22 18.30 15.32
CA ASN A 157 25.25 18.88 16.16
C ASN A 157 26.50 19.30 15.40
N SER A 158 26.48 19.19 14.07
CA SER A 158 27.63 19.53 13.25
C SER A 158 27.24 20.17 11.93
N VAL A 159 28.18 20.90 11.36
CA VAL A 159 28.09 21.44 10.01
C VAL A 159 29.39 21.14 9.27
N SER A 160 29.27 20.53 8.11
CA SER A 160 30.38 20.38 7.18
C SER A 160 30.29 21.48 6.12
N VAL A 161 31.38 22.20 5.98
CA VAL A 161 31.53 23.30 5.02
C VAL A 161 32.70 22.95 4.12
N SER A 162 32.52 23.05 2.82
CA SER A 162 33.60 22.90 1.84
C SER A 162 33.72 24.16 1.01
N TRP A 163 34.85 24.34 0.35
CA TRP A 163 35.10 25.46 -0.54
C TRP A 163 36.05 25.06 -1.66
N ASN A 164 36.12 25.87 -2.70
CA ASN A 164 37.07 25.67 -3.77
C ASN A 164 38.52 25.69 -3.25
N SER A 165 39.26 24.63 -3.57
CA SER A 165 40.69 24.55 -3.26
C SER A 165 41.43 25.70 -3.94
N ASN A 166 42.11 26.52 -3.14
CA ASN A 166 42.94 27.62 -3.62
C ASN A 166 44.40 27.34 -3.18
N PRO A 167 45.29 26.97 -4.10
CA PRO A 167 46.67 26.64 -3.77
C PRO A 167 47.48 27.81 -3.16
N SER A 168 46.96 29.04 -3.20
CA SER A 168 47.57 30.21 -2.56
C SER A 168 47.29 30.29 -1.07
N VAL A 169 46.23 29.63 -0.59
CA VAL A 169 45.79 29.66 0.80
C VAL A 169 46.54 28.58 1.57
N ARG A 170 47.19 28.98 2.67
CA ARG A 170 47.97 28.08 3.53
C ARG A 170 47.11 27.50 4.65
N GLU A 171 46.12 28.27 5.11
CA GLU A 171 45.19 27.88 6.17
C GLU A 171 43.87 28.63 5.96
N TYR A 172 42.75 28.00 6.30
CA TYR A 172 41.42 28.59 6.28
C TYR A 172 40.91 28.73 7.72
N THR A 173 40.31 29.87 8.02
CA THR A 173 39.67 30.15 9.31
C THR A 173 38.16 30.24 9.12
N VAL A 174 37.41 29.38 9.79
CA VAL A 174 35.95 29.43 9.84
C VAL A 174 35.53 30.05 11.17
N ARG A 175 34.78 31.16 11.10
CA ARG A 175 34.16 31.78 12.26
C ARG A 175 32.68 31.45 12.26
N TYR A 176 32.14 31.06 13.41
CA TYR A 176 30.73 30.71 13.56
C TYR A 176 30.15 31.19 14.88
N LYS A 177 28.85 31.47 14.92
CA LYS A 177 28.11 31.83 16.13
C LYS A 177 26.63 31.48 15.99
N LYS A 178 25.94 31.32 17.10
CA LYS A 178 24.47 31.25 17.11
C LYS A 178 23.91 32.62 16.69
N GLU A 179 22.82 32.68 15.93
CA GLU A 179 22.32 33.91 15.29
C GLU A 179 22.11 35.07 16.29
N ASN A 180 21.68 34.77 17.52
CA ASN A 180 21.45 35.74 18.60
C ASN A 180 22.63 35.90 19.57
N ALA A 181 23.79 35.27 19.32
CA ALA A 181 24.96 35.38 20.17
C ALA A 181 25.82 36.60 19.79
N THR A 182 26.45 37.20 20.80
CA THR A 182 27.33 38.38 20.62
C THR A 182 28.78 38.01 20.32
N GLY A 183 29.21 36.78 20.61
CA GLY A 183 30.59 36.30 20.41
C GLY A 183 30.73 35.30 19.27
N TRP A 184 31.78 35.45 18.46
CA TRP A 184 32.17 34.50 17.41
C TRP A 184 33.14 33.45 17.96
N GLN A 185 32.88 32.19 17.65
CA GLN A 185 33.83 31.07 17.80
C GLN A 185 34.64 30.91 16.51
N GLN A 186 35.78 30.21 16.56
CA GLN A 186 36.65 30.02 15.41
C GLN A 186 37.25 28.60 15.36
N ALA A 187 37.38 28.06 14.15
CA ALA A 187 38.08 26.83 13.84
C ALA A 187 39.00 27.06 12.63
N ALA A 188 40.15 26.39 12.57
CA ALA A 188 41.11 26.53 11.49
C ALA A 188 41.40 25.16 10.83
N THR A 189 41.65 25.15 9.53
CA THR A 189 41.99 23.95 8.74
C THR A 189 42.92 24.29 7.59
N THR A 190 43.75 23.35 7.15
CA THR A 190 44.56 23.48 5.91
C THR A 190 43.90 22.80 4.71
N SER A 191 42.84 22.02 4.94
CA SER A 191 42.06 21.34 3.90
C SER A 191 41.01 22.27 3.30
N PRO A 192 40.56 22.06 2.05
CA PRO A 192 39.51 22.84 1.40
C PRO A 192 38.08 22.52 1.92
N GLY A 193 37.97 22.31 3.23
CA GLY A 193 36.75 22.00 3.96
C GLY A 193 37.01 21.67 5.42
N ILE A 194 35.98 21.78 6.25
CA ILE A 194 36.00 21.43 7.67
C ILE A 194 34.61 21.02 8.15
N THR A 195 34.56 20.10 9.11
CA THR A 195 33.36 19.80 9.90
C THR A 195 33.50 20.44 11.27
N ILE A 196 32.56 21.30 11.64
CA ILE A 196 32.45 21.92 12.96
C ILE A 196 31.42 21.11 13.74
N GLU A 197 31.83 20.52 14.86
CA GLU A 197 31.00 19.67 15.71
C GLU A 197 30.68 20.35 17.05
N GLY A 198 29.75 19.79 17.83
CA GLY A 198 29.37 20.30 19.15
C GLY A 198 28.44 21.51 19.11
N LEU A 199 27.63 21.64 18.06
CA LEU A 199 26.61 22.67 17.91
C LEU A 199 25.31 22.26 18.63
N ASP A 200 24.55 23.25 19.10
CA ASP A 200 23.25 23.04 19.72
C ASP A 200 22.24 22.52 18.68
N HIS A 201 21.31 21.65 19.09
CA HIS A 201 20.34 21.04 18.18
C HIS A 201 19.23 22.03 17.79
N SER A 202 18.69 21.90 16.57
CA SER A 202 17.61 22.77 16.05
C SER A 202 17.88 24.27 16.21
N ALA A 203 19.15 24.68 16.17
CA ALA A 203 19.60 26.04 16.43
C ALA A 203 20.13 26.70 15.15
N LEU A 204 19.78 27.98 14.96
CA LEU A 204 20.28 28.80 13.85
C LEU A 204 21.67 29.33 14.16
N TYR A 205 22.58 29.10 13.22
CA TYR A 205 23.97 29.53 13.26
C TYR A 205 24.31 30.37 12.02
N GLU A 206 25.21 31.32 12.22
CA GLU A 206 25.86 32.09 11.16
C GLU A 206 27.34 31.70 11.10
N LEU A 207 27.89 31.50 9.90
CA LEU A 207 29.30 31.20 9.69
C LEU A 207 29.92 31.99 8.52
N THR A 208 31.23 32.22 8.59
CA THR A 208 32.04 32.86 7.55
C THR A 208 33.37 32.14 7.41
N VAL A 209 33.89 32.03 6.19
CA VAL A 209 35.18 31.38 5.90
C VAL A 209 36.17 32.41 5.34
N THR A 210 37.38 32.46 5.89
CA THR A 210 38.46 33.34 5.44
C THR A 210 39.69 32.52 5.08
N GLY A 211 40.30 32.76 3.92
CA GLY A 211 41.57 32.16 3.53
C GLY A 211 42.76 32.99 4.02
N ASN A 212 43.74 32.35 4.65
CA ASN A 212 45.00 32.94 5.08
C ASN A 212 46.13 32.54 4.13
N CYS A 213 46.68 33.51 3.40
CA CYS A 213 47.76 33.32 2.44
C CYS A 213 49.15 33.71 3.01
N GLY A 214 49.27 33.85 4.34
CA GLY A 214 50.51 34.18 5.04
C GLY A 214 50.53 35.61 5.57
N VAL A 215 50.80 36.58 4.70
CA VAL A 215 50.86 38.03 5.06
C VAL A 215 49.55 38.78 4.76
N GLU A 216 48.68 38.16 3.98
CA GLU A 216 47.37 38.68 3.54
C GLU A 216 46.28 37.65 3.87
N THR A 217 45.10 38.12 4.27
CA THR A 217 43.87 37.33 4.39
C THR A 217 42.94 37.70 3.24
N SER A 218 42.19 36.73 2.72
CA SER A 218 41.13 37.00 1.75
C SER A 218 40.04 37.90 2.36
N ASP A 219 39.32 38.66 1.52
CA ASP A 219 38.12 39.37 1.97
C ASP A 219 37.06 38.38 2.50
N ASN A 220 36.22 38.82 3.45
CA ASN A 220 35.13 37.99 3.99
C ASN A 220 34.01 37.88 2.96
N GLU A 221 33.89 36.74 2.29
CA GLU A 221 32.69 36.43 1.50
C GLU A 221 31.57 35.86 2.37
N ARG A 222 30.36 36.27 2.00
CA ARG A 222 29.04 35.70 2.29
C ARG A 222 28.87 35.02 3.66
N LEU A 223 28.15 35.70 4.53
CA LEU A 223 27.59 35.12 5.75
C LEU A 223 26.68 33.93 5.38
N LEU A 224 27.11 32.72 5.69
CA LEU A 224 26.33 31.51 5.50
C LEU A 224 25.47 31.28 6.74
N ARG A 225 24.21 30.92 6.54
CA ARG A 225 23.29 30.56 7.62
C ARG A 225 22.84 29.13 7.46
N PHE A 226 22.80 28.42 8.57
CA PHE A 226 22.25 27.08 8.63
C PHE A 226 21.55 26.87 9.95
N LYS A 227 20.65 25.89 9.97
CA LYS A 227 20.01 25.43 11.18
C LYS A 227 20.41 23.98 11.36
N THR A 228 21.01 23.64 12.49
CA THR A 228 21.29 22.25 12.83
C THR A 228 20.01 21.44 12.83
N ASP A 229 20.09 20.20 12.36
CA ASP A 229 18.92 19.35 12.26
C ASP A 229 18.42 18.93 13.64
N ARG A 230 17.33 18.17 13.68
CA ARG A 230 16.91 17.52 14.91
C ARG A 230 17.65 16.19 15.14
N PHE A 231 18.17 15.53 14.10
CA PHE A 231 18.52 14.11 14.11
C PHE A 231 20.04 13.79 14.18
N VAL A 232 20.41 12.83 15.05
CA VAL A 232 21.79 12.44 15.42
C VAL A 232 22.45 11.54 14.37
N ASP A 233 23.65 11.90 13.89
CA ASP A 233 24.51 11.04 13.05
C ASP A 233 25.50 10.27 13.97
N TYR A 234 25.57 8.94 13.88
CA TYR A 234 26.31 8.11 14.83
C TYR A 234 27.65 7.58 14.26
N SER A 235 28.73 7.79 15.01
CA SER A 235 30.05 7.19 14.76
C SER A 235 30.41 6.18 15.86
N CYS A 236 30.68 4.93 15.49
CA CYS A 236 31.04 3.87 16.45
C CYS A 236 32.35 4.21 17.18
N GLY A 237 32.32 4.24 18.53
CA GLY A 237 33.48 4.56 19.38
C GLY A 237 33.59 6.02 19.83
N ALA A 238 32.72 6.92 19.36
CA ALA A 238 32.58 8.27 19.91
C ALA A 238 31.80 8.22 21.23
N ALA A 239 32.13 9.11 22.18
CA ALA A 239 31.35 9.25 23.40
C ALA A 239 29.91 9.67 23.05
N ALA A 240 28.91 9.00 23.63
CA ALA A 240 27.51 9.35 23.42
C ALA A 240 27.27 10.84 23.75
N PRO A 241 26.53 11.59 22.92
CA PRO A 241 26.19 12.97 23.23
C PRO A 241 25.52 13.04 24.60
N GLY A 242 25.83 14.08 25.39
CA GLY A 242 25.22 14.27 26.69
C GLY A 242 23.72 14.56 26.56
N ILE A 243 22.87 13.58 26.84
CA ILE A 243 21.42 13.77 26.88
C ILE A 243 21.07 14.54 28.16
N SER A 244 20.54 15.76 28.03
CA SER A 244 20.04 16.53 29.16
C SER A 244 18.59 16.13 29.47
N LEU A 245 18.36 15.52 30.63
CA LEU A 245 17.03 15.15 31.16
C LEU A 245 16.62 16.06 32.33
N GLU A 246 16.98 17.35 32.26
CA GLU A 246 16.67 18.34 33.30
C GLU A 246 15.17 18.68 33.35
N ASN A 247 14.49 18.72 32.19
CA ASN A 247 13.05 18.95 32.13
C ASN A 247 12.27 17.72 32.62
N ARG A 248 11.44 17.92 33.65
CA ARG A 248 10.57 16.90 34.27
C ARG A 248 9.08 17.21 34.13
N GLU A 249 8.72 18.24 33.36
CA GLU A 249 7.32 18.61 33.15
C GLU A 249 6.64 17.57 32.25
N PRO A 250 5.55 16.93 32.69
CA PRO A 250 4.93 15.81 31.97
C PRO A 250 4.24 16.26 30.68
N LEU A 251 4.46 15.54 29.59
CA LEU A 251 3.78 15.79 28.31
C LEU A 251 2.27 15.55 28.45
N PRO A 252 1.38 16.53 28.21
CA PRO A 252 -0.05 16.37 28.45
C PRO A 252 -0.71 15.23 27.65
N ALA A 253 -0.30 15.06 26.39
CA ALA A 253 -0.81 14.03 25.49
C ALA A 253 0.25 13.65 24.44
N LEU A 254 0.25 12.37 24.04
CA LEU A 254 1.06 11.80 22.97
C LEU A 254 0.09 11.08 22.01
N HIS A 255 0.20 11.33 20.72
CA HIS A 255 -0.72 10.82 19.70
C HIS A 255 -0.04 9.85 18.73
N ARG A 256 -0.82 9.13 17.93
CA ARG A 256 -0.29 8.32 16.84
C ARG A 256 0.45 9.21 15.83
N PHE A 257 1.61 8.75 15.36
CA PHE A 257 2.60 9.46 14.55
C PHE A 257 3.31 10.62 15.25
N ASP A 258 3.03 10.87 16.53
CA ASP A 258 3.96 11.67 17.32
C ASP A 258 5.26 10.91 17.49
N GLU A 259 6.35 11.66 17.57
CA GLU A 259 7.65 11.11 17.89
C GLU A 259 8.02 11.45 19.33
N PHE A 260 8.72 10.54 19.98
CA PHE A 260 9.44 10.82 21.20
C PHE A 260 10.83 10.18 21.16
N MET A 261 11.74 10.72 21.96
CA MET A 261 13.12 10.27 21.99
C MET A 261 13.34 9.35 23.19
N ALA A 262 13.71 8.10 22.93
CA ALA A 262 14.08 7.12 23.94
C ALA A 262 15.61 7.01 23.97
N ALA A 263 16.23 7.74 24.91
CA ALA A 263 17.66 8.04 24.90
C ALA A 263 18.08 8.72 23.58
N ASP A 264 18.59 7.93 22.64
CA ASP A 264 19.30 8.36 21.45
C ASP A 264 18.60 7.80 20.17
N PHE A 265 17.49 7.06 20.36
CA PHE A 265 16.60 6.52 19.33
C PHE A 265 15.32 7.33 19.20
N TYR A 266 14.91 7.58 17.94
CA TYR A 266 13.58 8.11 17.64
C TYR A 266 12.58 6.97 17.61
N VAL A 267 11.50 7.13 18.37
CA VAL A 267 10.37 6.22 18.35
C VAL A 267 9.18 6.96 17.76
N GLU A 268 8.83 6.60 16.53
CA GLU A 268 7.58 7.03 15.91
C GLU A 268 6.45 6.19 16.51
N VAL A 269 5.46 6.84 17.11
CA VAL A 269 4.39 6.16 17.82
C VAL A 269 3.39 5.59 16.81
N THR A 270 3.29 4.27 16.72
CA THR A 270 2.30 3.59 15.87
C THR A 270 1.01 3.31 16.63
N GLU A 271 1.10 3.14 17.95
CA GLU A 271 -0.01 2.96 18.89
C GLU A 271 0.35 3.65 20.22
N VAL A 272 -0.56 4.39 20.85
CA VAL A 272 -0.33 4.99 22.17
C VAL A 272 -1.59 5.05 23.01
N SER A 273 -1.40 4.80 24.30
CA SER A 273 -2.36 4.97 25.38
C SER A 273 -1.68 5.66 26.56
N GLY A 274 -2.46 6.37 27.39
CA GLY A 274 -1.94 7.16 28.51
C GLY A 274 -2.05 8.67 28.29
N SER A 275 -1.73 9.45 29.32
CA SER A 275 -1.84 10.92 29.34
C SER A 275 -1.02 11.50 30.48
N ASN A 276 -0.84 12.83 30.50
CA ASN A 276 -0.13 13.54 31.57
C ASN A 276 1.25 12.94 31.88
N GLY A 277 2.02 12.72 30.84
CA GLY A 277 3.43 12.34 30.90
C GLY A 277 3.66 10.84 30.91
N VAL A 278 2.67 9.99 31.20
CA VAL A 278 2.86 8.53 31.26
C VAL A 278 2.15 7.85 30.10
N PHE A 279 2.91 7.10 29.30
CA PHE A 279 2.44 6.50 28.05
C PHE A 279 2.86 5.04 27.89
N SER A 280 2.01 4.26 27.21
CA SER A 280 2.24 2.86 26.85
C SER A 280 1.75 2.63 25.43
N GLY A 281 2.47 1.84 24.64
CA GLY A 281 2.17 1.71 23.22
C GLY A 281 3.19 0.94 22.41
N ARG A 282 3.08 1.09 21.10
CA ARG A 282 4.01 0.56 20.11
C ARG A 282 4.55 1.69 19.26
N GLY A 283 5.72 1.47 18.69
CA GLY A 283 6.30 2.40 17.75
C GLY A 283 7.33 1.76 16.86
N LEU A 284 7.81 2.54 15.91
CA LEU A 284 8.94 2.20 15.08
C LEU A 284 10.16 2.93 15.63
N ALA A 285 11.08 2.19 16.23
CA ALA A 285 12.36 2.74 16.64
C ALA A 285 13.29 2.78 15.44
N SER A 286 13.62 4.00 15.00
CA SER A 286 14.62 4.19 13.96
C SER A 286 16.01 4.07 14.56
N VAL A 287 16.82 3.14 14.03
CA VAL A 287 18.19 2.89 14.50
C VAL A 287 19.18 3.65 13.60
N PRO A 288 19.72 4.79 14.05
CA PRO A 288 20.38 5.72 13.14
C PRO A 288 21.70 5.18 12.55
N TYR A 289 22.42 4.31 13.28
CA TYR A 289 23.65 3.67 12.80
C TYR A 289 23.42 2.45 11.88
N LEU A 290 22.17 2.06 11.65
CA LEU A 290 21.77 1.04 10.65
C LEU A 290 21.03 1.70 9.49
N ASN A 291 21.50 2.85 9.02
CA ASN A 291 20.85 3.61 7.94
C ASN A 291 19.36 3.87 8.22
N PHE A 292 19.04 4.20 9.47
CA PHE A 292 17.69 4.47 9.95
C PHE A 292 16.69 3.32 9.79
N ILE A 293 17.16 2.07 9.66
CA ILE A 293 16.30 0.88 9.69
C ILE A 293 15.38 0.97 10.92
N GLN A 294 14.09 0.85 10.65
CA GLN A 294 13.04 0.90 11.65
C GLN A 294 12.78 -0.50 12.17
N PHE A 295 12.79 -0.64 13.49
CA PHE A 295 12.40 -1.87 14.16
C PHE A 295 11.14 -1.63 14.99
N GLU A 296 10.26 -2.62 15.00
CA GLU A 296 9.08 -2.54 15.85
C GLU A 296 9.51 -2.62 17.33
N VAL A 297 9.02 -1.67 18.11
CA VAL A 297 9.27 -1.58 19.54
C VAL A 297 7.97 -1.47 20.31
N LYS A 298 8.00 -1.95 21.56
CA LYS A 298 6.94 -1.80 22.54
C LYS A 298 7.46 -1.03 23.75
N PHE A 299 6.64 -0.15 24.29
CA PHE A 299 6.94 0.59 25.51
C PHE A 299 5.76 0.54 26.47
N ASN A 300 6.04 0.44 27.76
CA ASN A 300 5.01 0.31 28.79
C ASN A 300 5.33 1.21 29.99
N ASN A 301 4.41 2.10 30.33
CA ASN A 301 4.51 3.08 31.41
C ASN A 301 5.80 3.91 31.33
N ILE A 302 6.15 4.37 30.13
CA ILE A 302 7.25 5.32 29.96
C ILE A 302 6.79 6.72 30.34
N THR A 303 7.67 7.50 30.94
CA THR A 303 7.40 8.90 31.25
C THR A 303 8.07 9.79 30.21
N ILE A 304 7.29 10.62 29.53
CA ILE A 304 7.75 11.57 28.50
C ILE A 304 7.50 13.00 28.99
N ASN A 305 8.53 13.84 28.91
CA ASN A 305 8.44 15.26 29.27
C ASN A 305 7.92 16.13 28.11
N THR A 306 7.66 17.41 28.36
CA THR A 306 7.18 18.37 27.35
C THR A 306 8.15 18.60 26.18
N ASP A 307 9.43 18.25 26.33
CA ASP A 307 10.42 18.22 25.25
C ASP A 307 10.36 16.94 24.40
N ARG A 308 9.38 16.07 24.66
CA ARG A 308 9.18 14.75 24.03
C ARG A 308 10.35 13.79 24.23
N GLN A 309 11.00 13.86 25.40
CA GLN A 309 12.06 12.95 25.79
C GLN A 309 11.56 11.97 26.85
N MET A 310 11.89 10.69 26.69
CA MET A 310 11.64 9.67 27.70
C MET A 310 12.57 9.90 28.89
N ILE A 311 12.00 10.30 30.02
CA ILE A 311 12.71 10.61 31.28
C ILE A 311 12.66 9.48 32.31
N ASP A 312 11.79 8.48 32.10
CA ASP A 312 11.67 7.26 32.92
C ASP A 312 11.00 6.12 32.11
N GLY A 313 11.27 4.87 32.47
CA GLY A 313 10.75 3.66 31.79
C GLY A 313 11.71 3.04 30.77
N HIS A 314 11.21 2.07 30.00
CA HIS A 314 12.00 1.34 29.00
C HIS A 314 11.21 1.05 27.72
N VAL A 315 11.91 1.05 26.60
CA VAL A 315 11.44 0.65 25.27
C VAL A 315 12.13 -0.66 24.89
N VAL A 316 11.39 -1.65 24.42
CA VAL A 316 11.90 -2.99 24.06
C VAL A 316 11.62 -3.31 22.61
N PHE A 317 12.61 -3.84 21.90
CA PHE A 317 12.44 -4.38 20.55
C PHE A 317 11.59 -5.65 20.58
N LEU A 318 10.70 -5.78 19.59
CA LEU A 318 9.93 -6.99 19.39
C LEU A 318 10.71 -7.95 18.49
N TYR A 319 10.82 -9.21 18.93
CA TYR A 319 11.54 -10.27 18.22
C TYR A 319 10.73 -11.57 18.25
N ASP A 320 10.98 -12.44 17.27
CA ASP A 320 10.41 -13.78 17.21
C ASP A 320 11.14 -14.71 18.21
N GLU A 321 10.42 -15.22 19.21
CA GLU A 321 10.98 -16.08 20.26
C GLU A 321 11.50 -17.44 19.73
N ALA A 322 11.02 -17.93 18.58
CA ALA A 322 11.45 -19.20 18.01
C ALA A 322 12.79 -19.09 17.25
N THR A 323 13.11 -17.90 16.72
CA THR A 323 14.28 -17.67 15.85
C THR A 323 15.28 -16.67 16.43
N GLY A 324 14.90 -15.88 17.44
CA GLY A 324 15.73 -14.83 18.03
C GLY A 324 15.95 -13.63 17.10
N MET A 325 15.22 -13.55 15.99
CA MET A 325 15.35 -12.47 15.00
C MET A 325 14.41 -11.31 15.31
N ILE A 326 14.94 -10.09 15.25
CA ILE A 326 14.18 -8.84 15.41
C ILE A 326 13.36 -8.61 14.14
N ILE A 327 12.06 -8.35 14.28
CA ILE A 327 11.15 -8.15 13.15
C ILE A 327 11.44 -6.78 12.54
N GLY A 328 12.07 -6.77 11.36
CA GLY A 328 12.19 -5.57 10.54
C GLY A 328 10.88 -5.36 9.78
N GLY A 329 10.30 -4.16 9.86
CA GLY A 329 9.07 -3.82 9.16
C GLY A 329 9.26 -3.96 7.65
N ASP A 330 8.44 -4.79 7.01
CA ASP A 330 8.39 -4.99 5.57
C ASP A 330 7.79 -3.74 4.90
N MET A 331 8.65 -2.80 4.50
CA MET A 331 8.32 -1.74 3.53
C MET A 331 9.29 -1.82 2.37
N GLY A 332 8.84 -2.45 1.27
CA GLY A 332 9.21 -2.13 -0.11
C GLY A 332 10.69 -1.93 -0.41
N PHE A 333 11.46 -3.01 -0.51
CA PHE A 333 12.71 -3.00 -1.26
C PHE A 333 12.40 -2.94 -2.77
N GLY A 334 12.31 -1.73 -3.31
CA GLY A 334 12.28 -1.44 -4.74
C GLY A 334 13.46 -0.57 -5.17
N GLY A 335 14.54 -1.20 -5.62
CA GLY A 335 15.53 -0.58 -6.51
C GLY A 335 16.62 0.30 -5.87
N SER A 336 17.83 -0.24 -5.79
CA SER A 336 19.06 0.54 -5.76
C SER A 336 19.15 1.43 -7.02
N GLN A 337 19.08 2.76 -6.89
CA GLN A 337 19.87 3.71 -7.67
C GLN A 337 20.03 5.05 -6.90
N THR A 338 21.29 5.29 -6.50
CA THR A 338 22.03 6.55 -6.37
C THR A 338 21.48 7.76 -5.61
N ASP A 339 22.36 8.28 -4.74
CA ASP A 339 22.34 9.59 -4.09
C ASP A 339 21.92 10.72 -5.05
N ASP A 340 20.66 11.12 -5.04
CA ASP A 340 20.24 12.45 -5.49
C ASP A 340 19.25 13.01 -4.45
N GLU A 341 19.69 14.04 -3.73
CA GLU A 341 18.80 14.93 -2.98
C GLU A 341 17.72 15.49 -3.94
N PRO A 342 16.50 15.84 -3.48
CA PRO A 342 15.51 16.49 -4.33
C PRO A 342 16.06 17.86 -4.78
N GLY A 343 16.61 17.89 -5.99
CA GLY A 343 17.28 19.04 -6.57
C GLY A 343 16.27 20.13 -6.94
N ASP A 344 16.65 21.37 -6.62
CA ASP A 344 15.98 22.59 -7.09
C ASP A 344 16.11 22.62 -8.64
N PHE A 345 15.04 22.31 -9.37
CA PHE A 345 15.06 22.29 -10.84
C PHE A 345 15.43 23.67 -11.38
N SER A 346 16.36 23.73 -12.35
CA SER A 346 16.50 24.91 -13.17
C SER A 346 15.20 25.16 -13.94
N PHE A 347 14.93 26.42 -14.29
CA PHE A 347 13.70 26.79 -14.98
C PHE A 347 13.51 26.07 -16.32
N GLU A 348 14.61 25.75 -16.99
CA GLU A 348 14.63 24.97 -18.24
C GLU A 348 14.26 23.51 -17.99
N GLU A 349 14.74 22.89 -16.91
CA GLU A 349 14.35 21.53 -16.51
C GLU A 349 12.88 21.45 -16.09
N ALA A 350 12.37 22.45 -15.36
CA ALA A 350 10.98 22.51 -14.97
C ALA A 350 10.02 22.64 -16.17
N LEU A 351 10.47 23.26 -17.26
CA LEU A 351 9.75 23.35 -18.53
C LEU A 351 9.69 22.02 -19.28
N ASP A 352 10.81 21.29 -19.32
CA ASP A 352 10.88 19.96 -19.93
C ASP A 352 9.96 18.94 -19.22
N HIS A 353 9.69 19.14 -17.93
CA HIS A 353 8.75 18.32 -17.18
C HIS A 353 7.26 18.63 -17.45
N ILE A 354 6.92 19.75 -18.09
CA ILE A 354 5.52 20.12 -18.35
C ILE A 354 5.16 20.18 -19.84
N ALA A 355 6.15 20.20 -20.73
CA ALA A 355 5.98 20.37 -22.17
C ALA A 355 6.74 19.31 -22.98
N ASP A 356 6.04 18.57 -23.84
CA ASP A 356 6.68 17.64 -24.79
C ASP A 356 7.48 18.36 -25.88
N GLN A 357 7.09 19.60 -26.17
CA GLN A 357 7.71 20.44 -27.18
C GLN A 357 7.87 21.86 -26.64
N THR A 358 9.00 22.49 -26.93
CA THR A 358 9.28 23.87 -26.52
C THR A 358 9.63 24.74 -27.73
N VAL A 359 9.01 25.91 -27.82
CA VAL A 359 9.22 26.90 -28.85
C VAL A 359 9.52 28.25 -28.21
N THR A 360 10.66 28.84 -28.58
CA THR A 360 11.03 30.19 -28.14
C THR A 360 10.71 31.22 -29.21
N LEU A 361 10.07 32.31 -28.81
CA LEU A 361 9.77 33.47 -29.64
C LEU A 361 10.65 34.66 -29.23
N ASN A 362 11.04 35.46 -30.22
CA ASN A 362 11.81 36.69 -29.99
C ASN A 362 10.89 37.91 -29.73
N GLU A 363 9.59 37.73 -29.83
CA GLU A 363 8.54 38.74 -29.71
C GLU A 363 7.36 38.15 -28.95
N GLU A 364 6.52 38.99 -28.34
CA GLU A 364 5.36 38.52 -27.57
C GLU A 364 4.29 37.85 -28.43
N ALA A 365 3.65 36.85 -27.82
CA ALA A 365 2.47 36.20 -28.36
C ALA A 365 1.21 36.96 -27.94
N THR A 366 0.53 37.60 -28.91
CA THR A 366 -0.73 38.31 -28.66
C THR A 366 -1.94 37.37 -28.61
N SER A 367 -1.88 36.25 -29.33
CA SER A 367 -2.89 35.21 -29.24
C SER A 367 -2.30 33.84 -29.56
N VAL A 368 -2.76 32.83 -28.82
CA VAL A 368 -2.45 31.43 -29.04
C VAL A 368 -3.78 30.69 -29.13
N THR A 369 -3.99 29.96 -30.22
CA THR A 369 -5.21 29.19 -30.45
C THR A 369 -4.85 27.79 -30.92
N VAL A 370 -5.64 26.80 -30.52
CA VAL A 370 -5.44 25.42 -30.97
C VAL A 370 -6.69 24.94 -31.71
N ASN A 371 -6.47 24.32 -32.87
CA ASN A 371 -7.55 23.78 -33.69
C ASN A 371 -7.07 22.49 -34.36
N ASN A 372 -7.73 21.37 -34.05
CA ASN A 372 -7.44 20.04 -34.63
C ASN A 372 -5.94 19.65 -34.61
N GLY A 373 -5.23 19.90 -33.49
CA GLY A 373 -3.81 19.57 -33.33
C GLY A 373 -2.83 20.57 -33.95
N GLN A 374 -3.33 21.64 -34.57
CA GLN A 374 -2.53 22.78 -35.01
C GLN A 374 -2.63 23.92 -34.00
N VAL A 375 -1.48 24.38 -33.49
CA VAL A 375 -1.37 25.56 -32.65
C VAL A 375 -0.98 26.75 -33.52
N THR A 376 -1.82 27.77 -33.54
CA THR A 376 -1.59 29.04 -34.25
C THR A 376 -1.21 30.10 -33.23
N VAL A 377 -0.03 30.71 -33.42
CA VAL A 377 0.50 31.80 -32.60
C VAL A 377 0.58 33.08 -33.43
N VAL A 378 0.00 34.17 -32.93
CA VAL A 378 0.11 35.50 -33.52
C VAL A 378 1.04 36.35 -32.64
N THR A 379 2.10 36.91 -33.23
CA THR A 379 3.02 37.80 -32.51
C THR A 379 2.55 39.25 -32.51
N GLU A 380 3.15 40.11 -31.69
CA GLU A 380 2.88 41.55 -31.68
C GLU A 380 3.10 42.25 -33.02
N SER A 381 4.05 41.78 -33.83
CA SER A 381 4.26 42.27 -35.20
C SER A 381 3.17 41.82 -36.20
N GLY A 382 2.19 41.05 -35.75
CA GLY A 382 1.11 40.49 -36.57
C GLY A 382 1.53 39.27 -37.39
N GLN A 383 2.71 38.68 -37.14
CA GLN A 383 3.12 37.45 -37.81
C GLN A 383 2.38 36.24 -37.25
N THR A 384 1.96 35.35 -38.13
CA THR A 384 1.30 34.08 -37.76
C THR A 384 2.28 32.92 -37.93
N LYS A 385 2.48 32.13 -36.87
CA LYS A 385 3.27 30.89 -36.88
C LYS A 385 2.40 29.71 -36.47
N ASN A 386 2.55 28.59 -37.17
CA ASN A 386 1.78 27.37 -36.94
C ASN A 386 2.69 26.23 -36.50
N TYR A 387 2.29 25.51 -35.45
CA TYR A 387 2.98 24.35 -34.91
C TYR A 387 2.03 23.15 -34.88
N LEU A 388 2.58 21.95 -35.10
CA LEU A 388 1.82 20.70 -35.03
C LEU A 388 2.16 20.00 -33.72
N VAL A 389 1.13 19.68 -32.94
CA VAL A 389 1.28 19.01 -31.64
C VAL A 389 0.63 17.63 -31.75
N GLY A 390 1.34 16.60 -31.28
CA GLY A 390 0.83 15.23 -31.29
C GLY A 390 -0.40 15.05 -30.41
N GLN A 391 -1.13 13.95 -30.62
CA GLN A 391 -2.28 13.64 -29.75
C GLN A 391 -1.81 13.43 -28.31
N ASN A 392 -2.51 14.04 -27.35
CA ASN A 392 -2.18 14.04 -25.92
C ASN A 392 -0.83 14.67 -25.56
N GLN A 393 -0.22 15.46 -26.44
CA GLN A 393 1.02 16.16 -26.16
C GLN A 393 0.81 17.62 -25.76
N THR A 394 1.79 18.18 -25.06
CA THR A 394 1.84 19.59 -24.67
C THR A 394 2.90 20.38 -25.45
N LEU A 395 2.63 21.67 -25.69
CA LEU A 395 3.57 22.60 -26.32
C LEU A 395 3.77 23.83 -25.43
N ALA A 396 5.01 24.08 -25.02
CA ALA A 396 5.43 25.33 -24.39
C ALA A 396 5.80 26.37 -25.45
N ILE A 397 5.23 27.57 -25.30
CA ILE A 397 5.59 28.76 -26.04
C ILE A 397 6.23 29.73 -25.04
N VAL A 398 7.53 29.97 -25.20
CA VAL A 398 8.33 30.89 -24.37
C VAL A 398 8.46 32.21 -25.11
N SER A 399 7.90 33.29 -24.58
CA SER A 399 8.05 34.66 -25.06
C SER A 399 8.73 35.55 -24.00
N PRO A 400 9.22 36.75 -24.36
CA PRO A 400 9.88 37.64 -23.40
C PRO A 400 9.04 38.02 -22.14
N GLU A 401 7.71 38.08 -22.21
CA GLU A 401 6.81 38.44 -21.11
C GLU A 401 6.17 37.24 -20.40
N GLY A 402 6.33 36.01 -20.92
CA GLY A 402 5.82 34.83 -20.22
C GLY A 402 5.88 33.52 -20.98
N ILE A 403 5.25 32.50 -20.37
CA ILE A 403 5.19 31.14 -20.90
C ILE A 403 3.74 30.69 -20.98
N VAL A 404 3.41 30.16 -22.15
CA VAL A 404 2.10 29.59 -22.44
C VAL A 404 2.27 28.11 -22.73
N ILE A 405 1.50 27.26 -22.05
CA ILE A 405 1.43 25.82 -22.29
C ILE A 405 0.13 25.50 -23.01
N VAL A 406 0.22 24.90 -24.17
CA VAL A 406 -0.93 24.41 -24.92
C VAL A 406 -1.05 22.92 -24.68
N ASP A 407 -2.18 22.48 -24.14
CA ASP A 407 -2.51 21.06 -23.98
C ASP A 407 -3.41 20.62 -25.13
N GLN A 408 -2.87 19.77 -26.01
CA GLN A 408 -3.62 19.29 -27.17
C GLN A 408 -4.82 18.43 -26.78
N ALA A 409 -4.72 17.67 -25.68
CA ALA A 409 -5.78 16.77 -25.24
C ALA A 409 -7.07 17.52 -24.90
N SER A 410 -6.94 18.63 -24.16
CA SER A 410 -8.07 19.49 -23.81
C SER A 410 -8.44 20.51 -24.88
N GLY A 411 -7.49 20.85 -25.76
CA GLY A 411 -7.62 21.99 -26.66
C GLY A 411 -7.58 23.34 -25.93
N GLN A 412 -7.01 23.40 -24.71
CA GLN A 412 -6.91 24.60 -23.90
C GLN A 412 -5.49 25.16 -23.87
N VAL A 413 -5.41 26.42 -23.48
CA VAL A 413 -4.18 27.20 -23.34
C VAL A 413 -4.06 27.61 -21.87
N PHE A 414 -2.90 27.34 -21.27
CA PHE A 414 -2.57 27.59 -19.87
C PHE A 414 -1.42 28.58 -19.77
N GLN A 415 -1.46 29.46 -18.78
CA GLN A 415 -0.37 30.36 -18.44
C GLN A 415 0.50 29.70 -17.37
N ALA A 416 1.79 29.53 -17.65
CA ALA A 416 2.73 29.08 -16.63
C ALA A 416 3.14 30.25 -15.71
N PRO A 417 3.48 29.99 -14.43
CA PRO A 417 3.93 31.03 -13.52
C PRO A 417 5.22 31.69 -14.03
N THR A 418 5.28 33.03 -14.02
CA THR A 418 6.48 33.81 -14.38
C THR A 418 7.33 34.22 -13.18
N SER A 419 6.87 33.90 -11.96
CA SER A 419 7.59 34.13 -10.71
C SER A 419 7.90 32.79 -10.04
N SER A 420 9.04 32.71 -9.35
CA SER A 420 9.39 31.51 -8.59
C SER A 420 8.24 31.17 -7.63
N PRO A 421 7.77 29.91 -7.61
CA PRO A 421 6.66 29.52 -6.75
C PRO A 421 6.96 29.75 -5.26
N GLY A 422 8.25 29.81 -4.88
CA GLY A 422 8.70 29.85 -3.49
C GLY A 422 8.76 28.45 -2.88
N SER A 423 9.37 28.32 -1.71
CA SER A 423 9.50 27.02 -1.04
C SER A 423 8.34 26.76 -0.07
N ALA A 424 7.87 25.51 -0.04
CA ALA A 424 6.83 25.05 0.90
C ALA A 424 7.24 25.32 2.36
N SER A 425 8.53 25.29 2.69
CA SER A 425 9.04 25.61 4.04
C SER A 425 8.74 27.03 4.50
N ASN A 426 8.51 27.96 3.55
CA ASN A 426 8.29 29.38 3.82
C ASN A 426 6.80 29.77 3.88
N VAL A 427 5.89 28.84 3.57
CA VAL A 427 4.45 29.05 3.72
C VAL A 427 4.12 29.14 5.22
N ARG A 428 3.15 29.97 5.59
CA ARG A 428 2.68 30.16 6.96
C ARG A 428 1.19 29.85 7.06
N THR A 429 0.71 29.44 8.23
CA THR A 429 -0.73 29.41 8.48
C THR A 429 -1.29 30.84 8.53
N PRO A 430 -2.60 31.04 8.27
CA PRO A 430 -3.26 32.32 8.48
C PRO A 430 -3.00 32.91 9.88
N SER A 431 -2.95 32.07 10.90
CA SER A 431 -2.64 32.47 12.29
C SER A 431 -1.19 32.98 12.45
N GLN A 432 -0.22 32.37 11.76
CA GLN A 432 1.19 32.77 11.81
C GLN A 432 1.46 34.05 11.01
N SER A 433 0.79 34.24 9.88
CA SER A 433 0.96 35.44 9.03
C SER A 433 0.06 36.61 9.44
N LYS A 434 -1.00 36.34 10.22
CA LYS A 434 -2.11 37.27 10.52
C LYS A 434 -2.87 37.74 9.27
N ILE A 435 -2.78 36.98 8.19
CA ILE A 435 -3.47 37.25 6.92
C ILE A 435 -4.57 36.22 6.78
N HIS A 436 -5.82 36.69 6.76
CA HIS A 436 -7.01 35.84 6.66
C HIS A 436 -7.81 36.18 5.40
N GLY A 437 -8.85 35.38 5.13
CA GLY A 437 -9.89 35.72 4.16
C GLY A 437 -9.66 35.23 2.74
N CYS A 438 -8.59 34.48 2.46
CA CYS A 438 -8.44 33.76 1.18
C CYS A 438 -8.48 32.26 1.45
N LEU A 439 -9.43 31.57 0.82
CA LEU A 439 -9.59 30.11 0.91
C LEU A 439 -9.69 29.53 -0.49
N VAL A 440 -9.00 28.42 -0.69
CA VAL A 440 -8.94 27.70 -1.96
C VAL A 440 -9.44 26.28 -1.72
N SER A 441 -10.31 25.83 -2.63
CA SER A 441 -10.82 24.45 -2.63
C SER A 441 -10.67 23.85 -4.03
N PHE A 442 -10.48 22.53 -4.07
CA PHE A 442 -10.33 21.78 -5.31
C PHE A 442 -11.56 20.92 -5.57
N SER A 443 -11.90 20.75 -6.84
CA SER A 443 -13.02 19.91 -7.25
C SER A 443 -12.71 19.17 -8.56
N PRO A 444 -13.32 17.98 -8.77
CA PRO A 444 -13.10 17.22 -9.99
C PRO A 444 -13.72 17.92 -11.19
N LEU A 445 -13.04 17.87 -12.34
CA LEU A 445 -13.60 18.28 -13.62
C LEU A 445 -14.31 17.08 -14.26
N ALA A 446 -15.45 17.31 -14.92
CA ALA A 446 -16.12 16.27 -15.73
C ALA A 446 -15.26 15.75 -16.90
N THR A 447 -14.18 16.46 -17.23
CA THR A 447 -13.25 16.13 -18.32
C THR A 447 -11.84 15.79 -17.83
N GLN A 448 -11.66 15.59 -16.52
CA GLN A 448 -10.41 15.05 -15.99
C GLN A 448 -10.22 13.60 -16.45
N ARG A 449 -8.97 13.17 -16.62
CA ARG A 449 -8.62 11.83 -17.09
C ARG A 449 -8.40 10.83 -15.95
N PHE A 450 -7.92 11.31 -14.81
CA PHE A 450 -7.50 10.50 -13.67
C PHE A 450 -8.31 10.79 -12.41
N GLY A 451 -7.96 10.12 -11.32
CA GLY A 451 -8.71 10.09 -10.07
C GLY A 451 -8.68 11.41 -9.32
N PHE A 452 -9.76 11.68 -8.61
CA PHE A 452 -9.84 12.76 -7.61
C PHE A 452 -10.63 12.22 -6.42
N ASP A 453 -10.07 12.31 -5.23
CA ASP A 453 -10.66 11.78 -4.01
C ASP A 453 -10.65 12.85 -2.92
N ALA A 454 -11.77 13.03 -2.25
CA ALA A 454 -11.94 14.07 -1.25
C ALA A 454 -12.94 13.61 -0.20
N VAL A 455 -12.77 14.13 1.03
CA VAL A 455 -13.73 13.93 2.11
C VAL A 455 -15.01 14.67 1.78
N GLY A 456 -16.15 13.99 1.87
CA GLY A 456 -17.45 14.64 1.92
C GLY A 456 -17.93 15.24 0.60
N ASN A 457 -18.67 14.42 -0.17
CA ASN A 457 -19.64 14.85 -1.19
C ASN A 457 -21.03 14.23 -0.91
N GLY A 458 -21.40 14.15 0.37
CA GLY A 458 -22.59 13.39 0.82
C GLY A 458 -22.41 11.87 0.86
N ILE A 459 -21.18 11.40 0.67
CA ILE A 459 -20.79 9.98 0.66
C ILE A 459 -19.95 9.68 1.92
N VAL A 460 -20.24 8.56 2.57
CA VAL A 460 -19.49 8.09 3.76
C VAL A 460 -18.12 7.59 3.32
N LYS A 461 -17.06 8.23 3.82
CA LYS A 461 -15.65 7.86 3.56
C LYS A 461 -14.83 7.89 4.86
N PRO A 462 -13.78 7.05 4.98
CA PRO A 462 -12.84 7.11 6.08
C PRO A 462 -12.07 8.43 6.04
N ASN A 463 -12.23 9.26 7.05
CA ASN A 463 -11.57 10.57 7.15
C ASN A 463 -10.09 10.46 7.60
N ASN A 464 -9.66 9.27 8.02
CA ASN A 464 -8.37 9.00 8.65
C ASN A 464 -7.20 8.77 7.67
N TYR A 465 -7.44 8.37 6.42
CA TYR A 465 -6.37 8.25 5.40
C TYR A 465 -6.06 9.56 4.68
N PHE A 466 -6.92 10.57 4.82
CA PHE A 466 -6.63 11.89 4.28
C PHE A 466 -5.62 12.60 5.17
N LEU A 467 -4.53 13.06 4.56
CA LEU A 467 -3.57 13.95 5.21
C LEU A 467 -4.27 15.24 5.65
N ARG A 468 -3.66 15.93 6.60
CA ARG A 468 -4.12 17.23 7.09
C ARG A 468 -3.24 18.35 6.57
N ASP A 469 -3.87 19.46 6.18
CA ASP A 469 -3.16 20.71 5.90
C ASP A 469 -2.73 21.38 7.22
N ARG A 470 -2.13 22.57 7.13
CA ARG A 470 -1.62 23.26 8.33
C ARG A 470 -2.72 23.89 9.17
N ASN A 471 -3.95 23.94 8.65
CA ASN A 471 -5.15 24.36 9.37
C ASN A 471 -5.89 23.17 10.00
N GLY A 472 -5.50 21.92 9.67
CA GLY A 472 -6.14 20.70 10.15
C GLY A 472 -7.27 20.20 9.24
N ASP A 473 -7.43 20.77 8.05
CA ASP A 473 -8.43 20.34 7.08
C ASP A 473 -7.95 19.12 6.28
N ALA A 474 -8.88 18.27 5.85
CA ALA A 474 -8.54 17.10 5.04
C ALA A 474 -8.10 17.51 3.64
N ILE A 475 -6.93 17.05 3.23
CA ILE A 475 -6.35 17.33 1.92
C ILE A 475 -6.98 16.39 0.88
N PRO A 476 -7.66 16.88 -0.17
CA PRO A 476 -8.08 16.05 -1.28
C PRO A 476 -6.88 15.50 -2.05
N TRP A 477 -7.06 14.37 -2.75
CA TRP A 477 -6.06 13.69 -3.56
C TRP A 477 -6.40 13.74 -5.04
N LYS A 478 -5.38 13.89 -5.88
CA LYS A 478 -5.44 13.77 -7.33
C LYS A 478 -4.42 12.74 -7.79
N SER A 479 -4.84 11.76 -8.59
CA SER A 479 -3.89 10.86 -9.25
C SER A 479 -3.42 11.41 -10.60
N LEU A 480 -2.18 11.11 -10.95
CA LEU A 480 -1.49 11.53 -12.17
C LEU A 480 -0.77 10.33 -12.80
N GLU A 481 -0.54 10.40 -14.10
CA GLU A 481 0.23 9.39 -14.84
C GLU A 481 1.66 9.87 -15.07
N VAL A 482 2.64 8.98 -14.94
CA VAL A 482 4.05 9.26 -15.21
C VAL A 482 4.21 9.97 -16.56
N GLY A 483 4.81 11.17 -16.54
CA GLY A 483 5.11 11.97 -17.72
C GLY A 483 3.89 12.51 -18.49
N ASN A 484 2.68 12.34 -17.96
CA ASN A 484 1.44 12.81 -18.60
C ASN A 484 0.75 13.84 -17.71
N THR A 485 -0.11 14.65 -18.32
CA THR A 485 -0.81 15.72 -17.63
C THR A 485 -2.24 15.34 -17.23
N ASP A 486 -2.83 16.04 -16.29
CA ASP A 486 -4.29 16.08 -16.09
C ASP A 486 -4.70 17.42 -15.51
N ARG A 487 -6.01 17.60 -15.33
CA ARG A 487 -6.57 18.88 -14.91
C ARG A 487 -7.43 18.73 -13.66
N VAL A 488 -7.45 19.80 -12.86
CA VAL A 488 -8.30 19.93 -11.69
C VAL A 488 -8.87 21.35 -11.63
N ALA A 489 -10.11 21.48 -11.15
CA ALA A 489 -10.72 22.79 -10.92
C ALA A 489 -10.35 23.30 -9.52
N MET A 490 -10.11 24.60 -9.43
CA MET A 490 -9.84 25.31 -8.19
C MET A 490 -10.75 26.51 -8.05
N LEU A 491 -11.45 26.56 -6.92
CA LEU A 491 -12.35 27.64 -6.54
C LEU A 491 -11.68 28.46 -5.45
N SER A 492 -11.48 29.74 -5.71
CA SER A 492 -10.97 30.71 -4.76
C SER A 492 -12.12 31.53 -4.19
N ASN A 493 -12.23 31.58 -2.86
CA ASN A 493 -13.24 32.33 -2.12
C ASN A 493 -12.60 33.41 -1.24
N GLY A 494 -13.29 34.56 -1.15
CA GLY A 494 -12.84 35.71 -0.37
C GLY A 494 -11.78 36.56 -1.08
N ASP A 495 -10.83 37.13 -0.33
CA ASP A 495 -9.81 38.06 -0.80
C ASP A 495 -8.63 37.36 -1.50
N CYS A 496 -8.93 36.47 -2.44
CA CYS A 496 -7.95 35.79 -3.28
C CYS A 496 -7.85 36.50 -4.64
N GLN A 497 -6.99 37.52 -4.78
CA GLN A 497 -6.67 38.01 -6.12
C GLN A 497 -5.81 36.96 -6.84
N SER A 498 -6.17 36.58 -8.07
CA SER A 498 -5.55 35.45 -8.78
C SER A 498 -4.05 35.63 -9.02
N ASP A 499 -3.61 36.85 -9.26
CA ASP A 499 -2.21 37.29 -9.40
C ASP A 499 -1.41 37.26 -8.08
N SER A 500 -2.10 37.19 -6.94
CA SER A 500 -1.49 37.02 -5.62
C SER A 500 -1.26 35.56 -5.23
N LEU A 501 -1.77 34.60 -5.99
CA LEU A 501 -1.60 33.19 -5.65
C LEU A 501 -0.24 32.65 -6.14
N ARG A 502 0.35 31.75 -5.34
CA ARG A 502 1.53 30.95 -5.67
C ARG A 502 1.14 29.49 -5.60
N PHE A 503 1.54 28.72 -6.61
CA PHE A 503 1.29 27.30 -6.73
C PHE A 503 2.61 26.57 -6.47
N ILE A 504 2.73 25.97 -5.29
CA ILE A 504 3.98 25.44 -4.77
C ILE A 504 3.87 23.93 -4.72
N ARG A 505 4.58 23.25 -5.62
CA ARG A 505 4.77 21.80 -5.59
C ARG A 505 6.04 21.47 -4.83
N GLU A 506 6.02 20.43 -4.01
CA GLU A 506 7.23 19.94 -3.31
C GLU A 506 8.29 19.46 -4.31
N SER A 507 7.85 18.94 -5.46
CA SER A 507 8.75 18.61 -6.59
C SER A 507 9.34 19.81 -7.31
N GLY A 508 8.81 21.04 -7.12
CA GLY A 508 9.22 22.20 -7.92
C GLY A 508 8.66 22.24 -9.34
N ILE A 509 7.92 21.21 -9.79
CA ILE A 509 7.27 21.21 -11.11
C ILE A 509 6.28 22.38 -11.17
N LEU A 510 6.31 23.13 -12.28
CA LEU A 510 5.41 24.27 -12.46
C LEU A 510 3.95 23.81 -12.58
N THR A 511 3.03 24.66 -12.12
CA THR A 511 1.59 24.41 -12.23
C THR A 511 0.94 25.51 -13.08
N PRO A 512 0.83 25.31 -14.40
CA PRO A 512 0.13 26.24 -15.28
C PRO A 512 -1.35 26.34 -14.96
N THR A 513 -1.95 27.52 -15.21
CA THR A 513 -3.35 27.79 -14.91
C THR A 513 -4.09 28.40 -16.10
N SER A 514 -5.38 28.13 -16.21
CA SER A 514 -6.27 28.75 -17.20
C SER A 514 -7.56 29.22 -16.53
N PRO A 515 -8.21 30.30 -16.99
CA PRO A 515 -9.52 30.68 -16.50
C PRO A 515 -10.56 29.57 -16.73
N GLY A 516 -11.23 29.13 -15.67
CA GLY A 516 -12.32 28.16 -15.70
C GLY A 516 -13.71 28.80 -15.76
N ARG A 517 -14.75 28.01 -15.48
CA ARG A 517 -16.16 28.50 -15.38
C ARG A 517 -16.44 29.10 -14.00
N ASN A 518 -17.40 30.02 -13.91
CA ASN A 518 -17.88 30.58 -12.63
C ASN A 518 -16.76 31.14 -11.71
N ASN A 519 -15.80 31.86 -12.29
CA ASN A 519 -14.68 32.47 -11.54
C ASN A 519 -13.75 31.45 -10.86
N SER A 520 -13.66 30.22 -11.39
CA SER A 520 -12.65 29.21 -11.02
C SER A 520 -11.40 29.32 -11.89
N LEU A 521 -10.30 28.71 -11.43
CA LEU A 521 -9.13 28.42 -12.26
C LEU A 521 -9.07 26.91 -12.53
N GLU A 522 -8.63 26.53 -13.72
CA GLU A 522 -8.25 25.16 -14.06
C GLU A 522 -6.72 25.05 -13.98
N LEU A 523 -6.22 24.11 -13.19
CA LEU A 523 -4.78 23.83 -13.11
C LEU A 523 -4.42 22.67 -14.01
N LEU A 524 -3.31 22.81 -14.73
CA LEU A 524 -2.65 21.72 -15.45
C LEU A 524 -1.59 21.10 -14.53
N LEU A 525 -1.71 19.81 -14.26
CA LEU A 525 -0.85 19.07 -13.36
C LEU A 525 -0.10 18.00 -14.15
N THR A 526 1.23 17.98 -14.05
CA THR A 526 2.05 16.94 -14.68
C THR A 526 2.48 15.90 -13.66
N GLY A 527 2.30 14.62 -13.98
CA GLY A 527 2.78 13.51 -13.16
C GLY A 527 4.30 13.42 -13.20
N GLY A 528 4.90 13.19 -12.03
CA GLY A 528 6.34 13.00 -11.89
C GLY A 528 6.76 11.55 -12.09
N PHE A 529 7.55 11.00 -11.17
CA PHE A 529 8.00 9.61 -11.22
C PHE A 529 6.99 8.64 -10.57
N GLU A 530 7.08 7.36 -10.92
CA GLU A 530 6.20 6.31 -10.39
C GLU A 530 6.29 6.23 -8.86
N GLY A 531 5.14 6.23 -8.18
CA GLY A 531 5.05 6.18 -6.72
C GLY A 531 5.30 7.52 -6.02
N GLN A 532 5.55 8.61 -6.76
CA GLN A 532 5.77 9.92 -6.16
C GLN A 532 4.49 10.47 -5.55
N GLU A 533 4.53 10.73 -4.26
CA GLU A 533 3.54 11.53 -3.54
C GLU A 533 4.10 12.91 -3.22
N GLU A 534 3.28 13.94 -3.38
CA GLU A 534 3.65 15.30 -3.00
C GLU A 534 2.44 16.18 -2.69
N ARG A 535 2.70 17.32 -2.06
CA ARG A 535 1.71 18.38 -1.88
C ARG A 535 1.87 19.48 -2.92
N LEU A 536 0.73 19.87 -3.51
CA LEU A 536 0.55 21.17 -4.13
C LEU A 536 -0.08 22.13 -3.10
N THR A 537 0.71 23.07 -2.60
CA THR A 537 0.23 24.15 -1.71
C THR A 537 -0.08 25.39 -2.53
N VAL A 538 -1.33 25.89 -2.42
CA VAL A 538 -1.71 27.19 -2.93
C VAL A 538 -1.57 28.20 -1.82
N ALA A 539 -0.68 29.18 -2.00
CA ALA A 539 -0.42 30.21 -1.02
C ALA A 539 -0.77 31.60 -1.56
N ARG A 540 -1.42 32.42 -0.74
CA ARG A 540 -1.59 33.85 -1.02
C ARG A 540 -0.31 34.58 -0.64
N ALA A 541 0.31 35.22 -1.62
CA ALA A 541 1.41 36.15 -1.43
C ALA A 541 0.89 37.53 -1.00
N SER A 542 1.47 38.06 0.07
CA SER A 542 1.25 39.43 0.54
C SER A 542 2.59 40.13 0.72
N ARG A 543 2.67 41.41 0.38
CA ARG A 543 3.87 42.22 0.58
C ARG A 543 3.74 43.01 1.86
N GLN A 544 4.63 42.78 2.81
CA GLN A 544 4.76 43.62 3.99
C GLN A 544 5.96 44.56 3.83
N HIS A 545 5.72 45.86 3.96
CA HIS A 545 6.80 46.83 4.07
C HIS A 545 7.47 46.69 5.44
N ILE A 546 8.76 46.37 5.42
CA ILE A 546 9.58 46.33 6.63
C ILE A 546 10.21 47.72 6.85
N ASN A 547 10.54 48.43 5.77
CA ASN A 547 10.92 49.84 5.75
C ASN A 547 10.72 50.45 4.34
N ASP A 548 11.11 51.72 4.14
CA ASP A 548 10.96 52.48 2.88
C ASP A 548 11.66 51.84 1.66
N SER A 549 12.49 50.81 1.84
CA SER A 549 13.29 50.18 0.77
C SER A 549 13.25 48.64 0.73
N THR A 550 12.60 47.97 1.69
CA THR A 550 12.49 46.51 1.73
C THR A 550 11.04 46.06 1.94
N THR A 551 10.56 45.30 0.96
CA THR A 551 9.30 44.56 1.02
C THR A 551 9.62 43.07 1.16
N GLN A 552 9.07 42.43 2.19
CA GLN A 552 9.12 40.97 2.32
C GLN A 552 7.82 40.39 1.78
N GLU A 553 7.94 39.38 0.92
CA GLU A 553 6.80 38.56 0.52
C GLU A 553 6.51 37.53 1.61
N ILE A 554 5.26 37.49 2.07
CA ILE A 554 4.75 36.54 3.04
C ILE A 554 3.78 35.63 2.31
N LEU A 555 4.06 34.32 2.35
CA LEU A 555 3.21 33.29 1.78
C LEU A 555 2.30 32.73 2.88
N THR A 556 1.00 32.84 2.67
CA THR A 556 -0.01 32.30 3.60
C THR A 556 -0.79 31.18 2.91
N GLU A 557 -0.88 30.01 3.53
CA GLU A 557 -1.62 28.86 3.00
C GLU A 557 -3.09 29.23 2.77
N ALA A 558 -3.56 28.99 1.55
CA ALA A 558 -4.97 29.18 1.15
C ALA A 558 -5.67 27.84 0.88
N GLY A 559 -4.93 26.80 0.48
CA GLY A 559 -5.44 25.44 0.31
C GLY A 559 -4.34 24.48 -0.15
N VAL A 560 -4.56 23.19 0.02
CA VAL A 560 -3.59 22.13 -0.32
C VAL A 560 -4.28 21.00 -1.09
N LEU A 561 -3.59 20.46 -2.09
CA LEU A 561 -3.99 19.27 -2.85
C LEU A 561 -2.86 18.24 -2.78
N GLY A 562 -3.18 17.01 -2.41
CA GLY A 562 -2.26 15.87 -2.51
C GLY A 562 -2.20 15.36 -3.94
N LEU A 563 -1.00 15.13 -4.44
CA LEU A 563 -0.76 14.56 -5.75
C LEU A 563 -0.08 13.20 -5.57
N VAL A 564 -0.53 12.21 -6.33
CA VAL A 564 0.14 10.91 -6.40
C VAL A 564 0.31 10.52 -7.86
N THR A 565 1.51 10.06 -8.22
CA THR A 565 1.83 9.64 -9.59
C THR A 565 1.95 8.14 -9.69
N TYR A 566 1.21 7.54 -10.63
CA TYR A 566 1.28 6.11 -10.91
C TYR A 566 1.65 5.83 -12.36
N LYS A 567 2.20 4.65 -12.60
CA LYS A 567 2.40 4.13 -13.95
C LYS A 567 1.15 3.42 -14.41
N ARG A 568 0.71 3.64 -15.65
CA ARG A 568 -0.49 2.98 -16.17
C ARG A 568 -0.32 1.47 -16.25
N ILE A 569 -1.28 0.74 -15.67
CA ILE A 569 -1.37 -0.72 -15.75
C ILE A 569 -2.36 -1.08 -16.87
N THR A 570 -1.99 -2.03 -17.72
CA THR A 570 -2.91 -2.62 -18.69
C THR A 570 -3.20 -4.07 -18.31
N GLN A 571 -4.45 -4.37 -17.97
CA GLN A 571 -4.93 -5.70 -17.64
C GLN A 571 -5.75 -6.30 -18.77
N ASN A 572 -5.70 -7.62 -18.91
CA ASN A 572 -6.51 -8.35 -19.88
C ASN A 572 -7.57 -9.17 -19.14
N VAL A 573 -8.81 -9.14 -19.64
CA VAL A 573 -9.88 -10.01 -19.18
C VAL A 573 -10.53 -10.72 -20.36
N VAL A 574 -10.73 -12.02 -20.22
CA VAL A 574 -11.47 -12.86 -21.17
C VAL A 574 -12.82 -13.21 -20.56
N LEU A 575 -13.89 -12.86 -21.25
CA LEU A 575 -15.27 -13.18 -20.89
C LEU A 575 -15.68 -14.45 -21.63
N VAL A 576 -16.07 -15.47 -20.89
CA VAL A 576 -16.34 -16.82 -21.42
C VAL A 576 -17.77 -17.25 -21.08
N PRO A 577 -18.66 -17.41 -22.07
CA PRO A 577 -19.97 -18.01 -21.84
C PRO A 577 -19.82 -19.51 -21.53
N VAL A 578 -20.57 -20.01 -20.55
CA VAL A 578 -20.63 -21.43 -20.21
C VAL A 578 -22.03 -21.97 -20.50
N ASN A 579 -22.09 -23.10 -21.20
CA ASN A 579 -23.32 -23.76 -21.64
C ASN A 579 -24.21 -22.78 -22.43
N SER A 580 -25.50 -22.74 -22.10
CA SER A 580 -26.49 -21.89 -22.76
C SER A 580 -26.52 -20.45 -22.25
N SER A 581 -25.49 -19.99 -21.53
CA SER A 581 -25.41 -18.60 -21.05
C SER A 581 -25.64 -17.61 -22.20
N SER A 582 -26.62 -16.72 -22.00
CA SER A 582 -26.98 -15.68 -22.95
C SER A 582 -26.01 -14.49 -22.95
N PHE A 583 -25.04 -14.43 -22.03
CA PHE A 583 -24.05 -13.36 -21.95
C PHE A 583 -22.70 -13.71 -22.62
N PRO A 584 -22.10 -12.79 -23.40
CA PRO A 584 -22.59 -11.45 -23.71
C PRO A 584 -23.82 -11.47 -24.63
N SER A 585 -24.85 -10.75 -24.20
CA SER A 585 -26.14 -10.72 -24.89
C SER A 585 -26.05 -9.83 -26.13
N PRO A 586 -26.88 -10.05 -27.16
CA PRO A 586 -26.87 -9.22 -28.38
C PRO A 586 -27.08 -7.72 -28.14
N GLY A 587 -27.49 -7.30 -26.94
CA GLY A 587 -27.69 -5.90 -26.55
C GLY A 587 -26.52 -5.23 -25.84
N ILE A 588 -25.44 -5.95 -25.48
CA ILE A 588 -24.24 -5.35 -24.85
C ILE A 588 -23.03 -5.53 -25.77
N GLU A 589 -22.62 -4.43 -26.38
CA GLU A 589 -21.39 -4.42 -27.17
C GLU A 589 -20.16 -4.47 -26.27
N ARG A 590 -19.12 -5.19 -26.71
CA ARG A 590 -17.78 -5.24 -26.07
C ARG A 590 -17.23 -3.84 -25.73
N SER A 591 -17.49 -2.86 -26.60
CA SER A 591 -17.09 -1.46 -26.44
C SER A 591 -17.66 -0.82 -25.17
N VAL A 592 -18.89 -1.19 -24.77
CA VAL A 592 -19.57 -0.70 -23.56
C VAL A 592 -18.88 -1.22 -22.31
N ILE A 593 -18.51 -2.51 -22.30
CA ILE A 593 -17.82 -3.13 -21.16
C ILE A 593 -16.43 -2.50 -20.98
N ILE A 594 -15.66 -2.36 -22.07
CA ILE A 594 -14.34 -1.71 -22.04
C ILE A 594 -14.45 -0.29 -21.50
N LYS A 595 -15.40 0.49 -22.03
CA LYS A 595 -15.63 1.87 -21.59
C LYS A 595 -15.95 1.92 -20.10
N ARG A 596 -16.89 1.08 -19.63
CA ARG A 596 -17.34 1.07 -18.23
C ARG A 596 -16.23 0.66 -17.27
N LEU A 597 -15.48 -0.40 -17.58
CA LEU A 597 -14.33 -0.81 -16.75
C LEU A 597 -13.27 0.28 -16.69
N ASN A 598 -12.92 0.90 -17.82
CA ASN A 598 -11.92 1.97 -17.86
C ASN A 598 -12.37 3.26 -17.17
N GLU A 599 -13.69 3.52 -17.08
CA GLU A 599 -14.24 4.61 -16.27
C GLU A 599 -14.09 4.34 -14.77
N ILE A 600 -14.39 3.12 -14.32
CA ILE A 600 -14.33 2.72 -12.90
C ILE A 600 -12.88 2.67 -12.41
N TYR A 601 -11.98 2.10 -13.22
CA TYR A 601 -10.59 1.86 -12.88
C TYR A 601 -9.62 2.99 -13.30
N GLY A 602 -10.10 3.94 -14.10
CA GLY A 602 -9.36 5.13 -14.52
C GLY A 602 -8.75 5.94 -13.36
N PRO A 603 -9.43 6.13 -12.22
CA PRO A 603 -8.84 6.76 -11.03
C PRO A 603 -7.54 6.12 -10.53
N GLY A 604 -7.42 4.79 -10.64
CA GLY A 604 -6.22 4.03 -10.32
C GLY A 604 -5.31 3.77 -11.52
N LEU A 605 -5.49 4.47 -12.65
CA LEU A 605 -4.71 4.34 -13.89
C LEU A 605 -4.62 2.90 -14.43
N VAL A 606 -5.73 2.17 -14.35
CA VAL A 606 -5.84 0.83 -14.92
C VAL A 606 -6.67 0.87 -16.19
N ASN A 607 -6.15 0.24 -17.24
CA ASN A 607 -6.85 0.00 -18.50
C ASN A 607 -7.13 -1.49 -18.69
N TRP A 608 -8.37 -1.81 -19.01
CA TRP A 608 -8.84 -3.14 -19.32
C TRP A 608 -8.97 -3.37 -20.81
N ASN A 609 -8.27 -4.38 -21.30
CA ASN A 609 -8.51 -5.01 -22.58
C ASN A 609 -9.48 -6.18 -22.36
N VAL A 610 -10.70 -6.03 -22.85
CA VAL A 610 -11.72 -7.08 -22.75
C VAL A 610 -11.68 -7.92 -24.03
N HIS A 611 -11.62 -9.23 -23.93
CA HIS A 611 -11.85 -10.17 -25.02
C HIS A 611 -13.09 -11.03 -24.71
N VAL A 612 -13.90 -11.32 -25.73
CA VAL A 612 -15.03 -12.24 -25.59
C VAL A 612 -14.68 -13.50 -26.36
N ASP A 613 -14.65 -14.62 -25.67
CA ASP A 613 -14.36 -15.92 -26.26
C ASP A 613 -15.66 -16.65 -26.64
N ASN A 614 -15.53 -17.69 -27.47
CA ASN A 614 -16.62 -18.60 -27.78
C ASN A 614 -17.06 -19.37 -26.54
N ALA A 615 -18.33 -19.76 -26.51
CA ALA A 615 -18.89 -20.54 -25.42
C ALA A 615 -18.15 -21.87 -25.20
N ILE A 616 -18.16 -22.36 -23.97
CA ILE A 616 -17.70 -23.70 -23.60
C ILE A 616 -18.85 -24.56 -23.09
N GLU A 617 -18.83 -25.83 -23.44
CA GLU A 617 -19.81 -26.82 -22.98
C GLU A 617 -19.23 -27.61 -21.81
N VAL A 618 -19.96 -27.60 -20.70
CA VAL A 618 -19.65 -28.28 -19.45
C VAL A 618 -20.89 -29.08 -19.04
N GLY A 619 -20.72 -30.32 -18.56
CA GLY A 619 -21.84 -31.15 -18.10
C GLY A 619 -22.69 -30.48 -17.01
N LYS A 620 -23.82 -31.10 -16.64
CA LYS A 620 -24.77 -30.53 -15.66
C LYS A 620 -24.05 -29.95 -14.44
N LEU A 621 -24.28 -28.65 -14.22
CA LEU A 621 -23.79 -27.85 -13.10
C LEU A 621 -24.91 -27.79 -12.05
N ASP A 622 -24.60 -28.02 -10.78
CA ASP A 622 -25.56 -28.00 -9.67
C ASP A 622 -25.27 -26.83 -8.72
N GLU A 623 -26.30 -26.15 -8.21
CA GLU A 623 -26.17 -25.03 -7.27
C GLU A 623 -25.39 -25.45 -6.00
N ALA A 624 -25.58 -26.68 -5.53
CA ALA A 624 -24.89 -27.18 -4.34
C ALA A 624 -23.36 -27.21 -4.50
N ASP A 625 -22.85 -27.37 -5.73
CA ASP A 625 -21.42 -27.52 -6.03
C ASP A 625 -20.70 -26.17 -6.24
N PHE A 626 -21.44 -25.05 -6.21
CA PHE A 626 -20.90 -23.68 -6.12
C PHE A 626 -21.03 -23.09 -4.71
N LYS A 627 -21.46 -23.89 -3.72
CA LYS A 627 -21.29 -23.57 -2.30
C LYS A 627 -19.83 -23.84 -1.93
N VAL A 628 -19.13 -22.81 -1.46
CA VAL A 628 -17.69 -22.89 -1.15
C VAL A 628 -17.41 -23.64 0.15
N GLU A 629 -18.46 -23.94 0.95
CA GLU A 629 -18.37 -24.76 2.16
C GLU A 629 -17.51 -26.03 1.97
N GLY A 630 -16.32 -26.02 2.56
CA GLY A 630 -15.46 -27.19 2.60
C GLY A 630 -14.72 -27.48 1.30
N THR A 631 -14.32 -26.44 0.55
CA THR A 631 -13.16 -26.63 -0.32
C THR A 631 -11.99 -27.14 0.54
N SER A 632 -11.35 -28.21 0.08
CA SER A 632 -10.19 -28.78 0.78
C SER A 632 -9.20 -27.67 1.11
N LEU A 633 -8.50 -27.76 2.24
CA LEU A 633 -7.36 -26.93 2.70
C LEU A 633 -6.25 -26.67 1.64
N LEU A 634 -6.43 -27.10 0.39
CA LEU A 634 -5.50 -27.02 -0.73
C LEU A 634 -6.11 -26.43 -2.03
N SER A 635 -7.41 -26.04 -2.08
CA SER A 635 -8.06 -25.58 -3.33
C SER A 635 -8.86 -24.29 -3.16
N LYS A 636 -8.49 -23.23 -3.89
CA LYS A 636 -9.20 -21.92 -3.95
C LYS A 636 -10.59 -21.97 -4.61
N TYR A 637 -10.93 -23.07 -5.29
CA TYR A 637 -12.13 -23.20 -6.13
C TYR A 637 -12.90 -24.47 -5.78
N THR A 638 -14.22 -24.44 -5.94
CA THR A 638 -15.08 -25.62 -5.77
C THR A 638 -14.86 -26.68 -6.86
N THR A 639 -15.44 -27.87 -6.69
CA THR A 639 -15.34 -28.97 -7.66
C THR A 639 -15.86 -28.57 -9.04
N ASP A 640 -17.00 -27.87 -9.10
CA ASP A 640 -17.61 -27.45 -10.36
C ASP A 640 -16.94 -26.22 -10.97
N MET A 641 -16.47 -25.27 -10.16
CA MET A 641 -15.59 -24.21 -10.63
C MET A 641 -14.32 -24.78 -11.29
N ASN A 642 -13.67 -25.76 -10.64
CA ASN A 642 -12.52 -26.46 -11.20
C ASN A 642 -12.87 -27.29 -12.44
N ARG A 643 -14.11 -27.76 -12.59
CA ARG A 643 -14.58 -28.45 -13.79
C ARG A 643 -14.66 -27.49 -14.97
N VAL A 644 -15.23 -26.31 -14.77
CA VAL A 644 -15.31 -25.24 -15.78
C VAL A 644 -13.91 -24.78 -16.19
N ILE A 645 -13.04 -24.48 -15.22
CA ILE A 645 -11.64 -24.07 -15.49
C ILE A 645 -10.90 -25.14 -16.30
N ARG A 646 -11.03 -26.42 -15.92
CA ARG A 646 -10.40 -27.53 -16.65
C ARG A 646 -10.99 -27.73 -18.05
N ALA A 647 -12.28 -27.51 -18.24
CA ALA A 647 -12.91 -27.57 -19.56
C ALA A 647 -12.36 -26.47 -20.47
N TYR A 648 -12.23 -25.23 -19.97
CA TYR A 648 -11.63 -24.14 -20.72
C TYR A 648 -10.17 -24.42 -21.10
N LYS A 649 -9.35 -24.85 -20.13
CA LYS A 649 -7.92 -25.17 -20.32
C LYS A 649 -7.65 -26.36 -21.23
N ARG A 650 -8.65 -27.22 -21.50
CA ARG A 650 -8.47 -28.38 -22.39
C ARG A 650 -8.24 -27.95 -23.84
N ASP A 651 -8.97 -26.93 -24.26
CA ASP A 651 -9.04 -26.54 -25.68
C ASP A 651 -8.38 -25.17 -25.94
N ARG A 652 -8.02 -24.44 -24.89
CA ARG A 652 -7.47 -23.08 -24.96
C ARG A 652 -6.24 -22.91 -24.08
N VAL A 653 -5.32 -22.07 -24.53
CA VAL A 653 -4.13 -21.66 -23.77
C VAL A 653 -4.54 -20.53 -22.82
N THR A 654 -4.16 -20.66 -21.54
CA THR A 654 -4.35 -19.62 -20.53
C THR A 654 -3.04 -18.90 -20.22
N ASP A 655 -3.13 -17.60 -19.89
CA ASP A 655 -2.02 -16.77 -19.43
C ASP A 655 -2.23 -16.42 -17.96
N ASP A 656 -1.18 -16.56 -17.15
CA ASP A 656 -1.20 -16.26 -15.72
C ASP A 656 -1.35 -14.75 -15.42
N ASN A 657 -1.15 -13.89 -16.42
CA ASN A 657 -1.39 -12.44 -16.33
C ASN A 657 -2.72 -11.99 -16.94
N THR A 658 -3.62 -12.94 -17.24
CA THR A 658 -4.95 -12.65 -17.81
C THR A 658 -6.04 -13.14 -16.87
N MET A 659 -7.05 -12.32 -16.66
CA MET A 659 -8.24 -12.68 -15.89
C MET A 659 -9.26 -13.39 -16.79
N TYR A 660 -9.98 -14.36 -16.24
CA TYR A 660 -10.99 -15.13 -16.95
C TYR A 660 -12.29 -15.12 -16.15
N LEU A 661 -13.36 -14.57 -16.73
CA LEU A 661 -14.68 -14.55 -16.11
C LEU A 661 -15.62 -15.51 -16.85
N PHE A 662 -16.13 -16.50 -16.13
CA PHE A 662 -17.06 -17.50 -16.65
C PHE A 662 -18.50 -17.09 -16.34
N PHE A 663 -19.31 -16.91 -17.38
CA PHE A 663 -20.71 -16.50 -17.27
C PHE A 663 -21.62 -17.71 -17.41
N MET A 664 -22.54 -17.89 -16.46
CA MET A 664 -23.43 -19.05 -16.44
C MET A 664 -24.84 -18.70 -15.95
N GLU A 665 -25.80 -19.46 -16.46
CA GLU A 665 -27.20 -19.40 -16.05
C GLU A 665 -27.51 -20.63 -15.18
N ILE A 666 -27.78 -20.41 -13.90
CA ILE A 666 -28.11 -21.46 -12.93
C ILE A 666 -29.54 -21.19 -12.41
N PRO A 667 -30.54 -21.97 -12.88
CA PRO A 667 -31.91 -21.86 -12.40
C PRO A 667 -32.01 -22.19 -10.90
N ASN A 668 -32.75 -21.38 -10.15
CA ASN A 668 -32.98 -21.50 -8.71
C ASN A 668 -31.79 -21.18 -7.80
N LEU A 669 -30.66 -20.70 -8.33
CA LEU A 669 -29.61 -20.11 -7.50
C LEU A 669 -30.26 -19.07 -6.58
N GLY A 670 -30.22 -19.29 -5.26
CA GLY A 670 -30.85 -18.39 -4.29
C GLY A 670 -30.54 -16.93 -4.66
N SER A 671 -31.54 -16.04 -4.58
CA SER A 671 -31.56 -14.69 -5.20
C SER A 671 -30.44 -13.70 -4.78
N HIS A 672 -29.41 -14.16 -4.07
CA HIS A 672 -28.45 -13.36 -3.33
C HIS A 672 -26.99 -13.55 -3.79
N ARG A 673 -26.68 -14.48 -4.72
CA ARG A 673 -25.31 -14.65 -5.28
C ARG A 673 -25.26 -14.25 -6.75
N LYS A 674 -24.41 -13.28 -7.08
CA LYS A 674 -24.23 -12.82 -8.46
C LYS A 674 -22.83 -13.05 -9.02
N GLY A 675 -21.80 -13.07 -8.18
CA GLY A 675 -20.41 -13.23 -8.61
C GLY A 675 -19.56 -13.92 -7.54
N PHE A 676 -18.46 -14.50 -7.99
CA PHE A 676 -17.39 -15.02 -7.14
C PHE A 676 -16.02 -14.89 -7.81
N MET A 677 -15.08 -14.25 -7.12
CA MET A 677 -13.68 -14.18 -7.53
C MET A 677 -12.79 -14.13 -6.28
N PRO A 678 -11.94 -15.15 -6.06
CA PRO A 678 -11.07 -15.14 -4.89
C PRO A 678 -9.93 -14.15 -5.06
N LEU A 679 -9.41 -13.64 -3.95
CA LEU A 679 -8.22 -12.78 -3.95
C LEU A 679 -7.02 -13.50 -4.57
N SER A 680 -6.25 -12.77 -5.38
CA SER A 680 -5.16 -13.32 -6.20
C SER A 680 -5.58 -14.54 -7.05
N GLY A 681 -6.81 -14.55 -7.53
CA GLY A 681 -7.37 -15.59 -8.39
C GLY A 681 -7.53 -15.10 -9.82
N ASN A 682 -7.04 -15.88 -10.80
CA ASN A 682 -7.16 -15.51 -12.22
C ASN A 682 -8.50 -15.92 -12.85
N TYR A 683 -9.31 -16.70 -12.14
CA TYR A 683 -10.59 -17.22 -12.62
C TYR A 683 -11.71 -16.74 -11.70
N GLY A 684 -12.74 -16.12 -12.27
CA GLY A 684 -13.95 -15.69 -11.58
C GLY A 684 -15.21 -16.23 -12.26
N PHE A 685 -16.32 -16.21 -11.54
CA PHE A 685 -17.59 -16.80 -11.94
C PHE A 685 -18.70 -15.78 -11.75
N ILE A 686 -19.52 -15.59 -12.78
CA ILE A 686 -20.64 -14.67 -12.78
C ILE A 686 -21.91 -15.47 -13.07
N PHE A 687 -22.91 -15.31 -12.21
CA PHE A 687 -24.14 -16.10 -12.23
C PHE A 687 -25.34 -15.24 -12.61
N ASN A 688 -26.18 -15.73 -13.52
CA ASN A 688 -27.46 -15.11 -13.90
C ASN A 688 -27.30 -13.61 -14.25
N PHE A 689 -26.25 -13.29 -15.01
CA PHE A 689 -25.85 -11.92 -15.32
C PHE A 689 -26.93 -11.16 -16.10
N GLU A 690 -27.26 -9.95 -15.66
CA GLU A 690 -28.13 -9.03 -16.39
C GLU A 690 -27.36 -7.79 -16.88
N ALA A 691 -27.89 -7.13 -17.91
CA ALA A 691 -27.23 -5.97 -18.51
C ALA A 691 -26.97 -4.78 -17.57
N LYS A 692 -27.67 -4.73 -16.44
CA LYS A 692 -27.53 -3.71 -15.39
C LYS A 692 -26.42 -4.03 -14.37
N ASP A 693 -25.81 -5.20 -14.45
CA ASP A 693 -24.83 -5.70 -13.47
C ASP A 693 -23.37 -5.46 -13.94
N LEU A 694 -23.10 -4.46 -14.79
CA LEU A 694 -21.74 -4.22 -15.33
C LEU A 694 -20.71 -3.93 -14.22
N GLU A 695 -21.14 -3.31 -13.13
CA GLU A 695 -20.35 -3.00 -11.95
C GLU A 695 -19.90 -4.26 -11.21
N LEU A 696 -20.66 -5.35 -11.31
CA LEU A 696 -20.28 -6.65 -10.74
C LEU A 696 -19.01 -7.20 -11.42
N ILE A 697 -18.87 -7.03 -12.74
CA ILE A 697 -17.64 -7.41 -13.46
C ILE A 697 -16.46 -6.65 -12.86
N ALA A 698 -16.62 -5.34 -12.63
CA ALA A 698 -15.57 -4.54 -12.01
C ALA A 698 -15.27 -5.00 -10.58
N HIS A 699 -16.29 -5.30 -9.77
CA HIS A 699 -16.15 -5.78 -8.39
C HIS A 699 -15.36 -7.10 -8.33
N GLU A 700 -15.73 -8.09 -9.14
CA GLU A 700 -15.02 -9.38 -9.14
C GLU A 700 -13.57 -9.23 -9.58
N LEU A 701 -13.31 -8.43 -10.63
CA LEU A 701 -11.95 -8.17 -11.09
C LEU A 701 -11.08 -7.47 -10.03
N ALA A 702 -11.67 -6.68 -9.13
CA ALA A 702 -10.95 -5.99 -8.08
C ALA A 702 -10.32 -6.98 -7.08
N HIS A 703 -11.05 -8.05 -6.75
CA HIS A 703 -10.55 -9.13 -5.90
C HIS A 703 -9.36 -9.84 -6.54
N GLY A 704 -9.54 -10.35 -7.75
CA GLY A 704 -8.53 -11.24 -8.34
C GLY A 704 -7.30 -10.50 -8.90
N ALA A 705 -7.49 -9.33 -9.51
CA ALA A 705 -6.38 -8.59 -10.13
C ALA A 705 -5.60 -7.70 -9.14
N PHE A 706 -6.26 -7.21 -8.09
CA PHE A 706 -5.70 -6.17 -7.20
C PHE A 706 -5.81 -6.50 -5.71
N ASN A 707 -6.34 -7.67 -5.34
CA ASN A 707 -6.51 -8.09 -3.95
C ASN A 707 -7.34 -7.11 -3.10
N LEU A 708 -8.22 -6.32 -3.72
CA LEU A 708 -9.04 -5.37 -2.96
C LEU A 708 -10.09 -6.13 -2.16
N ARG A 709 -10.16 -5.85 -0.86
CA ARG A 709 -11.15 -6.44 0.06
C ARG A 709 -12.45 -5.66 0.07
N HIS A 710 -13.52 -6.30 0.55
CA HIS A 710 -14.75 -5.59 0.86
C HIS A 710 -14.54 -4.52 1.92
N THR A 711 -15.27 -3.41 1.82
CA THR A 711 -15.18 -2.33 2.82
C THR A 711 -15.60 -2.76 4.22
N PHE A 712 -16.45 -3.78 4.34
CA PHE A 712 -16.93 -4.38 5.59
C PHE A 712 -16.14 -5.64 6.01
N SER A 713 -15.01 -5.92 5.37
CA SER A 713 -14.10 -6.97 5.84
C SER A 713 -13.47 -6.58 7.18
N ASP A 714 -13.39 -7.53 8.11
CA ASP A 714 -12.68 -7.36 9.38
C ASP A 714 -11.17 -7.14 9.19
N LYS A 715 -10.65 -7.58 8.03
CA LYS A 715 -9.26 -7.39 7.58
C LYS A 715 -9.10 -6.22 6.63
N ALA A 716 -10.16 -5.46 6.33
CA ALA A 716 -10.01 -4.24 5.55
C ALA A 716 -9.22 -3.20 6.34
N GLN A 717 -8.33 -2.48 5.64
CA GLN A 717 -7.60 -1.34 6.21
C GLN A 717 -8.54 -0.29 6.81
N HIS A 718 -9.74 -0.15 6.24
CA HIS A 718 -10.79 0.75 6.73
C HIS A 718 -12.16 0.08 6.69
N TYR A 719 -12.65 -0.32 7.86
CA TYR A 719 -13.97 -0.95 8.00
C TYR A 719 -15.12 0.07 7.84
N PHE A 720 -16.06 -0.23 6.95
CA PHE A 720 -17.36 0.41 6.82
C PHE A 720 -18.44 -0.66 6.85
N PRO A 721 -19.59 -0.44 7.49
CA PRO A 721 -20.67 -1.40 7.40
C PRO A 721 -21.16 -1.54 5.95
N GLN A 722 -21.56 -2.75 5.60
CA GLN A 722 -22.09 -3.08 4.28
C GLN A 722 -23.27 -2.19 3.87
N ASN A 723 -23.36 -1.87 2.57
CA ASN A 723 -24.39 -1.05 1.94
C ASN A 723 -24.43 0.40 2.40
N GLN A 724 -23.30 0.97 2.84
CA GLN A 724 -23.24 2.35 3.34
C GLN A 724 -22.35 3.27 2.50
N THR A 725 -21.56 2.73 1.57
CA THR A 725 -20.58 3.52 0.84
C THR A 725 -20.80 3.42 -0.68
N ALA A 726 -20.31 4.42 -1.41
CA ALA A 726 -20.27 4.37 -2.88
C ALA A 726 -19.01 3.65 -3.40
N ASN A 727 -18.27 2.95 -2.54
CA ASN A 727 -17.06 2.23 -2.89
C ASN A 727 -17.39 1.04 -3.81
N LEU A 728 -16.51 0.74 -4.77
CA LEU A 728 -16.64 -0.43 -5.65
C LEU A 728 -16.72 -1.75 -4.85
N MET A 729 -16.03 -1.82 -3.71
CA MET A 729 -15.96 -3.00 -2.86
C MET A 729 -17.08 -3.07 -1.82
N ASP A 730 -18.12 -2.25 -1.96
CA ASP A 730 -19.35 -2.29 -1.16
C ASP A 730 -20.47 -2.95 -1.99
N TYR A 731 -21.44 -3.56 -1.30
CA TYR A 731 -22.60 -4.17 -1.94
C TYR A 731 -23.74 -3.20 -2.28
N ALA A 732 -23.55 -1.90 -1.99
CA ALA A 732 -24.44 -0.83 -2.43
C ALA A 732 -24.46 -0.61 -3.96
N GLY A 733 -23.59 -1.28 -4.72
CA GLY A 733 -23.44 -1.06 -6.17
C GLY A 733 -22.65 0.22 -6.50
N GLY A 734 -21.74 0.60 -5.60
CA GLY A 734 -20.85 1.74 -5.78
C GLY A 734 -19.82 1.52 -6.90
N THR A 735 -19.19 2.60 -7.36
CA THR A 735 -18.16 2.55 -8.40
C THR A 735 -16.91 3.34 -8.06
N GLU A 736 -16.82 3.89 -6.86
CA GLU A 736 -15.66 4.68 -6.47
C GLU A 736 -14.50 3.78 -6.05
N LEU A 737 -13.31 4.13 -6.51
CA LEU A 737 -12.05 3.70 -5.92
C LEU A 737 -11.45 4.90 -5.19
N TRP A 738 -11.06 4.72 -3.94
CA TRP A 738 -10.47 5.77 -3.09
C TRP A 738 -8.95 5.71 -3.12
N LYS A 739 -8.27 6.77 -2.67
CA LYS A 739 -6.80 6.90 -2.74
C LYS A 739 -6.06 5.66 -2.24
N TYR A 740 -6.41 5.15 -1.06
CA TYR A 740 -5.74 3.96 -0.51
C TYR A 740 -5.92 2.71 -1.40
N GLN A 741 -7.03 2.60 -2.14
CA GLN A 741 -7.23 1.51 -3.12
C GLN A 741 -6.45 1.75 -4.41
N TRP A 742 -6.20 3.01 -4.79
CA TRP A 742 -5.27 3.30 -5.87
C TRP A 742 -3.86 2.81 -5.49
N ASP A 743 -3.44 3.02 -4.23
CA ASP A 743 -2.15 2.49 -3.74
C ASP A 743 -2.11 0.97 -3.81
N LEU A 744 -3.15 0.30 -3.32
CA LEU A 744 -3.26 -1.17 -3.37
C LEU A 744 -3.31 -1.72 -4.80
N ILE A 745 -3.84 -0.98 -5.77
CA ILE A 745 -3.81 -1.40 -7.18
C ILE A 745 -2.38 -1.45 -7.72
N HIS A 746 -1.53 -0.50 -7.33
CA HIS A 746 -0.12 -0.41 -7.78
C HIS A 746 0.84 -1.19 -6.89
N ASN A 747 0.46 -1.45 -5.64
CA ASN A 747 1.18 -2.29 -4.69
C ASN A 747 0.22 -3.21 -3.93
N PRO A 748 -0.30 -4.28 -4.58
CA PRO A 748 -1.27 -5.17 -3.96
C PRO A 748 -0.72 -5.85 -2.71
N GLU A 749 -1.57 -6.03 -1.69
CA GLU A 749 -1.19 -6.74 -0.48
C GLU A 749 -0.63 -8.14 -0.81
N SER A 750 0.50 -8.46 -0.18
CA SER A 750 1.11 -9.78 -0.27
C SER A 750 0.29 -10.79 0.52
N ILE A 751 -0.46 -11.62 -0.20
CA ILE A 751 -1.27 -12.67 0.41
C ILE A 751 -0.43 -13.92 0.64
N LEU A 752 0.06 -14.09 1.87
CA LEU A 752 0.63 -15.35 2.35
C LEU A 752 -0.48 -16.39 2.50
N PHE A 753 -0.34 -17.54 1.82
CA PHE A 753 -1.32 -18.64 1.81
C PHE A 753 -2.71 -18.22 1.30
N ALA A 754 -2.80 -17.75 0.06
CA ALA A 754 -4.06 -17.39 -0.60
C ALA A 754 -5.11 -18.52 -0.68
N TRP A 755 -4.76 -19.76 -0.33
CA TRP A 755 -5.66 -20.91 -0.21
C TRP A 755 -6.26 -21.08 1.20
N ALA A 756 -5.74 -20.37 2.20
CA ALA A 756 -6.18 -20.39 3.61
C ALA A 756 -7.01 -19.14 3.98
N GLN A 757 -7.33 -18.29 3.00
CA GLN A 757 -8.14 -17.10 3.23
C GLN A 757 -9.61 -17.46 3.40
N GLU A 758 -10.31 -16.67 4.21
CA GLU A 758 -11.75 -16.82 4.45
C GLU A 758 -12.54 -16.62 3.15
N GLU A 759 -13.36 -17.61 2.81
CA GLU A 759 -14.08 -17.74 1.55
C GLU A 759 -15.15 -16.63 1.33
N SER A 760 -15.47 -15.82 2.35
CA SER A 760 -16.39 -14.66 2.28
C SER A 760 -15.87 -13.51 1.45
N GLU A 761 -14.55 -13.29 1.45
CA GLU A 761 -13.93 -12.13 0.79
C GLU A 761 -14.19 -12.13 -0.73
N GLY A 762 -14.45 -13.29 -1.33
CA GLY A 762 -14.76 -13.41 -2.74
C GLY A 762 -16.24 -13.52 -3.09
N THR A 763 -17.19 -13.37 -2.15
CA THR A 763 -18.63 -13.71 -2.38
C THR A 763 -19.58 -12.53 -2.16
N TYR A 764 -20.18 -11.97 -3.23
CA TYR A 764 -21.18 -10.88 -3.17
C TYR A 764 -22.55 -11.32 -2.57
N SER A 765 -22.97 -10.85 -1.36
CA SER A 765 -24.25 -11.20 -0.67
C SER A 765 -24.89 -10.12 0.26
N LEU A 766 -26.22 -9.93 0.25
CA LEU A 766 -26.98 -8.91 1.03
C LEU A 766 -27.13 -9.17 2.58
N PRO A 767 -27.54 -8.16 3.43
CA PRO A 767 -27.46 -8.21 4.91
C PRO A 767 -28.45 -9.16 5.60
N CYS A 768 -28.03 -9.72 6.74
CA CYS A 768 -28.67 -10.82 7.52
C CYS A 768 -28.79 -12.17 6.79
N LEU A 769 -27.89 -12.40 5.83
CA LEU A 769 -27.54 -13.69 5.26
C LEU A 769 -26.02 -13.79 5.01
N GLY A 770 -25.21 -13.01 5.75
CA GLY A 770 -23.75 -13.06 5.69
C GLY A 770 -23.19 -14.23 6.49
N TRP A 771 -22.27 -14.99 5.90
CA TRP A 771 -21.74 -16.26 6.44
C TRP A 771 -20.80 -16.13 7.66
N PHE A 772 -20.62 -14.92 8.24
CA PHE A 772 -19.74 -14.65 9.40
C PHE A 772 -20.43 -13.92 10.55
N ASP A 773 -21.76 -13.82 10.56
CA ASP A 773 -22.51 -13.45 11.75
C ASP A 773 -22.98 -14.71 12.49
N ASP A 774 -22.68 -14.82 13.79
CA ASP A 774 -23.19 -15.87 14.69
C ASP A 774 -24.69 -15.67 15.00
N CYS A 775 -25.47 -15.07 14.09
CA CYS A 775 -26.87 -14.68 14.31
C CYS A 775 -27.71 -15.82 14.89
N ASP A 776 -27.61 -17.03 14.33
CA ASP A 776 -28.37 -18.20 14.80
C ASP A 776 -27.91 -18.65 16.20
N ASP A 777 -26.61 -18.67 16.47
CA ASP A 777 -26.04 -19.05 17.77
C ASP A 777 -26.33 -18.00 18.84
N VAL A 778 -26.23 -16.71 18.49
CA VAL A 778 -26.59 -15.60 19.37
C VAL A 778 -28.08 -15.64 19.68
N LEU A 779 -28.97 -15.83 18.70
CA LEU A 779 -30.41 -16.00 18.93
C LEU A 779 -30.69 -17.19 19.85
N LYS A 780 -30.11 -18.35 19.55
CA LYS A 780 -30.30 -19.58 20.33
C LYS A 780 -29.84 -19.42 21.78
N ILE A 781 -28.72 -18.73 22.01
CA ILE A 781 -28.23 -18.46 23.37
C ILE A 781 -29.16 -17.47 24.07
N LEU A 782 -29.57 -16.37 23.43
CA LEU A 782 -30.53 -15.42 24.01
C LEU A 782 -31.86 -16.09 24.36
N GLU A 783 -32.37 -16.97 23.50
CA GLU A 783 -33.56 -17.80 23.78
C GLU A 783 -33.34 -18.76 24.95
N THR A 784 -32.16 -19.36 25.06
CA THR A 784 -31.81 -20.22 26.20
C THR A 784 -31.91 -19.47 27.52
N PHE A 785 -31.43 -18.22 27.59
CA PHE A 785 -31.54 -17.37 28.78
C PHE A 785 -33.00 -17.01 29.09
N ARG A 786 -33.77 -16.62 28.08
CA ARG A 786 -35.20 -16.32 28.22
C ARG A 786 -35.99 -17.54 28.72
N ASN A 787 -35.78 -18.71 28.11
CA ASN A 787 -36.48 -19.95 28.41
C ASN A 787 -36.09 -20.52 29.78
N ALA A 788 -34.81 -20.45 30.14
CA ALA A 788 -34.36 -20.84 31.47
C ALA A 788 -35.03 -19.99 32.55
N ARG A 789 -35.17 -18.67 32.34
CA ARG A 789 -35.94 -17.80 33.25
C ARG A 789 -37.42 -18.22 33.31
N ILE A 790 -38.10 -18.39 32.17
CA ILE A 790 -39.53 -18.76 32.12
C ILE A 790 -39.78 -20.02 32.95
N LYS A 791 -38.94 -21.05 32.75
CA LYS A 791 -39.08 -22.36 33.39
C LYS A 791 -38.51 -22.40 34.82
N GLY A 792 -37.97 -21.30 35.35
CA GLY A 792 -37.30 -21.25 36.66
C GLY A 792 -36.00 -22.05 36.74
N ASN A 793 -35.41 -22.40 35.59
CA ASN A 793 -34.22 -23.21 35.46
C ASN A 793 -32.93 -22.38 35.50
N GLN A 794 -31.82 -23.03 35.84
CA GLN A 794 -30.49 -22.44 35.73
C GLN A 794 -29.91 -22.66 34.33
N VAL A 795 -29.14 -21.70 33.83
CA VAL A 795 -28.35 -21.85 32.61
C VAL A 795 -27.05 -22.55 32.99
N LYS A 796 -26.72 -23.64 32.29
CA LYS A 796 -25.48 -24.41 32.48
C LYS A 796 -24.52 -24.11 31.33
N ILE A 797 -23.30 -23.70 31.66
CA ILE A 797 -22.16 -23.66 30.75
C ILE A 797 -21.27 -24.85 31.12
N ASN A 798 -21.08 -25.77 30.18
CA ASN A 798 -20.24 -26.95 30.40
C ASN A 798 -18.75 -26.54 30.39
N GLY A 799 -17.96 -27.21 31.22
CA GLY A 799 -16.53 -27.04 31.27
C GLY A 799 -15.88 -27.44 29.96
N GLN A 800 -14.90 -26.66 29.50
CA GLN A 800 -14.15 -26.90 28.27
C GLN A 800 -12.65 -27.05 28.54
N THR A 801 -11.99 -27.89 27.75
CA THR A 801 -10.54 -28.10 27.79
C THR A 801 -9.74 -26.90 27.27
N LYS A 802 -10.37 -26.04 26.47
CA LYS A 802 -9.83 -24.74 26.04
C LYS A 802 -10.54 -23.64 26.83
N THR A 803 -9.77 -22.81 27.53
CA THR A 803 -10.28 -21.74 28.41
C THR A 803 -10.12 -20.35 27.81
N GLU A 804 -9.87 -20.26 26.51
CA GLU A 804 -9.76 -19.01 25.76
C GLU A 804 -11.13 -18.35 25.65
N GLU A 805 -11.16 -17.03 25.80
CA GLU A 805 -12.36 -16.22 25.64
C GLU A 805 -12.90 -16.38 24.22
N ARG A 806 -14.22 -16.52 24.10
CA ARG A 806 -14.91 -16.60 22.82
C ARG A 806 -15.90 -15.46 22.71
N ILE A 807 -15.97 -14.88 21.52
CA ILE A 807 -16.85 -13.78 21.18
C ILE A 807 -17.75 -14.27 20.06
N LEU A 808 -19.06 -14.11 20.23
CA LEU A 808 -20.06 -14.33 19.18
C LEU A 808 -20.69 -12.99 18.80
N ILE A 809 -20.86 -12.73 17.51
CA ILE A 809 -21.33 -11.43 17.01
C ILE A 809 -22.50 -11.63 16.04
N ALA A 810 -23.60 -10.91 16.27
CA ALA A 810 -24.73 -10.86 15.38
C ALA A 810 -25.01 -9.42 14.93
N ASN A 811 -24.75 -9.09 13.66
CA ASN A 811 -25.08 -7.80 13.07
C ASN A 811 -26.50 -7.78 12.50
N SER A 812 -27.16 -6.61 12.57
CA SER A 812 -28.50 -6.36 12.00
C SER A 812 -29.61 -7.36 12.42
N ILE A 813 -29.47 -7.93 13.61
CA ILE A 813 -30.31 -8.99 14.17
C ILE A 813 -31.64 -8.46 14.77
N LYS A 814 -32.73 -9.22 14.58
CA LYS A 814 -34.01 -8.97 15.26
C LYS A 814 -34.17 -9.90 16.46
N VAL A 815 -34.35 -9.34 17.66
CA VAL A 815 -34.62 -10.10 18.90
C VAL A 815 -35.96 -9.66 19.47
N GLY A 816 -36.91 -10.60 19.53
CA GLY A 816 -38.32 -10.27 19.78
C GLY A 816 -38.86 -9.34 18.69
N ASP A 817 -39.48 -8.22 19.08
CA ASP A 817 -40.01 -7.21 18.16
C ASP A 817 -39.07 -6.02 17.92
N THR A 818 -37.79 -6.15 18.28
CA THR A 818 -36.81 -5.04 18.17
C THR A 818 -35.65 -5.44 17.27
N ASP A 819 -35.33 -4.57 16.31
CA ASP A 819 -34.14 -4.69 15.47
C ASP A 819 -32.93 -4.03 16.16
N TYR A 820 -31.81 -4.75 16.17
CA TYR A 820 -30.54 -4.31 16.78
C TYR A 820 -29.47 -4.18 15.70
N LYS A 821 -28.67 -3.11 15.77
CA LYS A 821 -27.51 -2.93 14.89
C LYS A 821 -26.49 -4.03 15.08
N ARG A 822 -26.20 -4.40 16.33
CA ARG A 822 -25.31 -5.51 16.69
C ARG A 822 -25.54 -5.97 18.13
N VAL A 823 -25.49 -7.27 18.34
CA VAL A 823 -25.46 -7.92 19.66
C VAL A 823 -24.20 -8.78 19.75
N ARG A 824 -23.44 -8.66 20.84
CA ARG A 824 -22.23 -9.46 21.10
C ARG A 824 -22.38 -10.32 22.34
N LEU A 825 -21.92 -11.56 22.29
CA LEU A 825 -21.81 -12.45 23.44
C LEU A 825 -20.34 -12.73 23.70
N ILE A 826 -19.84 -12.44 24.89
CA ILE A 826 -18.46 -12.74 25.28
C ILE A 826 -18.50 -13.76 26.40
N TYR A 827 -17.90 -14.93 26.21
CA TYR A 827 -17.84 -15.95 27.25
C TYR A 827 -16.45 -16.49 27.46
N LYS A 828 -16.10 -16.69 28.72
CA LYS A 828 -14.80 -17.24 29.12
C LYS A 828 -15.00 -18.64 29.69
N PRO A 829 -14.86 -19.70 28.88
CA PRO A 829 -15.05 -21.06 29.33
C PRO A 829 -14.04 -21.43 30.40
N LYS A 830 -14.49 -22.19 31.39
CA LYS A 830 -13.67 -22.76 32.46
C LYS A 830 -13.57 -24.26 32.28
N THR A 831 -12.63 -24.89 32.97
CA THR A 831 -12.45 -26.34 32.92
C THR A 831 -13.56 -27.12 33.64
N GLU A 832 -14.33 -26.44 34.49
CA GLU A 832 -15.43 -27.02 35.26
C GLU A 832 -16.79 -26.50 34.77
N ASP A 833 -17.84 -27.28 35.02
CA ASP A 833 -19.21 -26.88 34.72
C ASP A 833 -19.66 -25.75 35.64
N HIS A 834 -20.32 -24.75 35.07
CA HIS A 834 -20.89 -23.64 35.82
C HIS A 834 -22.38 -23.51 35.56
N THR A 835 -23.14 -23.27 36.62
CA THR A 835 -24.55 -22.90 36.51
C THR A 835 -24.79 -21.53 37.12
N PHE A 836 -25.65 -20.75 36.48
CA PHE A 836 -26.11 -19.47 37.01
C PHE A 836 -27.59 -19.26 36.75
N ASN A 837 -28.20 -18.44 37.60
CA ASN A 837 -29.57 -18.02 37.40
C ASN A 837 -29.57 -16.88 36.36
N PRO A 838 -30.32 -17.00 35.24
CA PRO A 838 -30.34 -16.00 34.20
C PRO A 838 -30.76 -14.60 34.69
N THR A 839 -31.53 -14.49 35.79
CA THR A 839 -31.94 -13.19 36.34
C THR A 839 -30.96 -12.58 37.33
N LYS A 840 -29.90 -13.30 37.73
CA LYS A 840 -28.86 -12.80 38.65
C LYS A 840 -27.66 -12.23 37.89
N TYR A 841 -27.91 -11.27 37.01
CA TYR A 841 -26.89 -10.54 36.26
C TYR A 841 -26.54 -9.21 36.92
N SER A 842 -25.39 -8.64 36.57
CA SER A 842 -25.07 -7.23 36.83
C SER A 842 -25.13 -6.45 35.53
N PHE A 843 -25.56 -5.18 35.57
CA PHE A 843 -25.41 -4.31 34.42
C PHE A 843 -23.93 -4.06 34.14
N TYR A 844 -23.59 -4.13 32.87
CA TYR A 844 -22.24 -3.89 32.38
C TYR A 844 -22.24 -2.61 31.57
N ASP A 845 -21.38 -1.68 31.94
CA ASP A 845 -21.14 -0.45 31.21
C ASP A 845 -19.67 -0.09 31.43
N GLN A 846 -18.85 -0.51 30.48
CA GLN A 846 -17.41 -0.30 30.52
C GLN A 846 -16.89 0.13 29.16
N GLN A 847 -15.85 0.94 29.20
CA GLN A 847 -15.20 1.49 28.03
C GLN A 847 -13.84 0.83 27.89
N PHE A 848 -13.62 0.12 26.79
CA PHE A 848 -12.34 -0.51 26.46
C PHE A 848 -11.64 0.29 25.37
N PHE A 849 -10.35 0.51 25.55
CA PHE A 849 -9.50 1.09 24.51
C PHE A 849 -8.91 -0.07 23.71
N VAL A 850 -9.29 -0.15 22.45
CA VAL A 850 -8.79 -1.17 21.52
C VAL A 850 -7.42 -0.69 20.99
N THR A 851 -6.55 -1.62 20.62
CA THR A 851 -5.16 -1.34 20.19
C THR A 851 -5.08 -0.40 18.98
N ASP A 852 -6.14 -0.29 18.19
CA ASP A 852 -6.27 0.63 17.05
C ASP A 852 -6.66 2.07 17.43
N GLY A 853 -6.77 2.38 18.73
CA GLY A 853 -7.17 3.70 19.24
C GLY A 853 -8.68 3.95 19.25
N SER A 854 -9.49 2.98 18.79
CA SER A 854 -10.94 3.04 18.91
C SER A 854 -11.40 2.74 20.34
N VAL A 855 -12.57 3.26 20.67
CA VAL A 855 -13.22 3.02 21.95
C VAL A 855 -14.31 1.99 21.75
N ASP A 856 -14.10 0.80 22.30
CA ASP A 856 -15.14 -0.22 22.39
C ASP A 856 -16.01 0.01 23.63
N TRP A 857 -17.21 0.55 23.38
CA TRP A 857 -18.23 0.75 24.40
C TRP A 857 -19.01 -0.54 24.65
N GLN A 858 -18.65 -1.27 25.70
CA GLN A 858 -19.32 -2.51 26.08
C GLN A 858 -20.46 -2.22 27.07
N ARG A 859 -21.70 -2.27 26.57
CA ARG A 859 -22.92 -2.01 27.36
C ARG A 859 -23.91 -3.16 27.28
N GLY A 860 -24.36 -3.66 28.42
CA GLY A 860 -25.31 -4.76 28.50
C GLY A 860 -25.35 -5.46 29.87
N PHE A 861 -25.17 -6.77 29.89
CA PHE A 861 -25.37 -7.63 31.06
C PHE A 861 -24.16 -8.57 31.25
N VAL A 862 -23.70 -8.74 32.48
CA VAL A 862 -22.56 -9.61 32.83
C VAL A 862 -22.91 -10.56 33.99
N TYR A 863 -22.32 -11.75 33.96
CA TYR A 863 -22.41 -12.77 35.00
C TYR A 863 -21.04 -13.02 35.60
N TYR A 864 -20.96 -12.93 36.92
CA TYR A 864 -19.74 -13.19 37.69
C TYR A 864 -19.84 -14.51 38.46
N LYS A 865 -18.71 -15.18 38.60
CA LYS A 865 -18.55 -16.32 39.51
C LYS A 865 -17.22 -16.20 40.23
N ASP A 866 -17.24 -16.27 41.56
CA ASP A 866 -16.06 -16.16 42.44
C ASP A 866 -15.17 -14.93 42.17
N GLY A 867 -15.79 -13.84 41.72
CA GLY A 867 -15.12 -12.56 41.42
C GLY A 867 -14.64 -12.40 39.98
N GLU A 868 -14.81 -13.40 39.12
CA GLU A 868 -14.37 -13.36 37.72
C GLU A 868 -15.55 -13.28 36.73
N GLU A 869 -15.35 -12.56 35.62
CA GLU A 869 -16.30 -12.46 34.50
C GLU A 869 -16.40 -13.81 33.78
N LEU A 870 -17.62 -14.36 33.71
CA LEU A 870 -17.89 -15.65 33.08
C LEU A 870 -18.56 -15.50 31.72
N PHE A 871 -19.54 -14.60 31.62
CA PHE A 871 -20.38 -14.41 30.44
C PHE A 871 -20.90 -12.97 30.34
N LYS A 872 -20.90 -12.38 29.14
CA LYS A 872 -21.43 -11.04 28.84
C LYS A 872 -22.38 -11.09 27.64
N ILE A 873 -23.46 -10.33 27.73
CA ILE A 873 -24.40 -10.02 26.64
C ILE A 873 -24.33 -8.51 26.42
N LEU A 874 -23.85 -8.07 25.27
CA LEU A 874 -23.60 -6.67 24.96
C LEU A 874 -24.45 -6.22 23.76
N VAL A 875 -24.87 -4.96 23.78
CA VAL A 875 -25.66 -4.34 22.71
C VAL A 875 -24.89 -3.14 22.18
N ASP A 876 -24.44 -3.22 20.93
CA ASP A 876 -23.75 -2.14 20.25
C ASP A 876 -24.75 -1.34 19.41
N ASP A 877 -25.70 -0.73 20.11
CA ASP A 877 -26.75 0.10 19.52
C ASP A 877 -27.11 1.23 20.50
N GLU A 878 -28.18 1.97 20.18
CA GLU A 878 -28.73 3.01 21.04
C GLU A 878 -29.03 2.47 22.45
N SER A 879 -28.61 3.22 23.47
CA SER A 879 -28.72 2.79 24.88
C SER A 879 -30.16 2.48 25.32
N ALA A 880 -31.16 3.08 24.68
CA ALA A 880 -32.57 2.78 24.91
C ALA A 880 -32.97 1.34 24.56
N LYS A 881 -32.26 0.70 23.61
CA LYS A 881 -32.55 -0.68 23.18
C LYS A 881 -32.02 -1.74 24.16
N ILE A 882 -31.05 -1.40 25.01
CA ILE A 882 -30.62 -2.27 26.12
C ILE A 882 -31.80 -2.57 27.06
N GLY A 883 -32.66 -1.58 27.29
CA GLY A 883 -33.88 -1.76 28.09
C GLY A 883 -34.87 -2.74 27.47
N LYS A 884 -35.02 -2.73 26.15
CA LYS A 884 -35.88 -3.67 25.41
C LYS A 884 -35.33 -5.09 25.44
N LEU A 885 -34.02 -5.26 25.27
CA LEU A 885 -33.39 -6.58 25.37
C LEU A 885 -33.48 -7.13 26.80
N LYS A 886 -33.32 -6.27 27.82
CA LYS A 886 -33.55 -6.64 29.22
C LYS A 886 -34.97 -7.15 29.44
N GLU A 887 -35.98 -6.45 28.94
CA GLU A 887 -37.37 -6.83 29.10
C GLU A 887 -37.66 -8.18 28.42
N TYR A 888 -37.15 -8.36 27.20
CA TYR A 888 -37.27 -9.62 26.47
C TYR A 888 -36.62 -10.82 27.19
N LEU A 889 -35.40 -10.64 27.73
CA LEU A 889 -34.66 -11.71 28.40
C LEU A 889 -35.11 -11.94 29.84
N PHE A 890 -35.46 -10.87 30.57
CA PHE A 890 -35.56 -10.85 32.04
C PHE A 890 -36.84 -10.19 32.60
N GLY A 891 -37.76 -9.70 31.77
CA GLY A 891 -39.03 -9.10 32.22
C GLY A 891 -40.01 -10.09 32.85
N ASP A 892 -41.06 -9.60 33.50
CA ASP A 892 -42.13 -10.43 34.09
C ASP A 892 -43.06 -11.02 33.01
N ILE A 893 -43.55 -12.24 33.22
CA ILE A 893 -44.40 -12.97 32.27
C ILE A 893 -45.80 -12.32 32.24
N SER A 894 -46.24 -11.80 31.09
CA SER A 894 -47.66 -11.48 30.90
C SER A 894 -48.47 -12.78 30.81
N GLU A 895 -49.66 -12.82 31.42
CA GLU A 895 -50.53 -14.00 31.68
C GLU A 895 -50.92 -14.88 30.47
N ASN A 896 -50.37 -14.67 29.27
CA ASN A 896 -50.71 -15.41 28.04
C ASN A 896 -49.65 -16.42 27.55
N GLU A 897 -48.53 -16.64 28.25
CA GLU A 897 -47.46 -17.56 27.79
C GLU A 897 -47.35 -18.89 28.58
N GLU A 898 -48.35 -19.28 29.37
CA GLU A 898 -48.45 -20.64 29.93
C GLU A 898 -49.22 -21.58 28.98
N GLN A 899 -48.59 -22.00 27.87
CA GLN A 899 -48.78 -23.30 27.19
C GLN A 899 -48.17 -23.29 25.78
N LYS A 900 -46.93 -23.74 25.64
CA LYS A 900 -46.47 -24.48 24.47
C LYS A 900 -45.49 -25.56 24.95
N ASP A 901 -46.02 -26.75 25.17
CA ASP A 901 -45.21 -27.97 25.27
C ASP A 901 -44.41 -28.17 23.98
N ASP A 902 -43.25 -28.82 24.10
CA ASP A 902 -42.32 -29.17 23.02
C ASP A 902 -43.08 -29.79 21.82
N GLU A 903 -43.33 -28.99 20.79
CA GLU A 903 -43.77 -29.51 19.50
C GLU A 903 -42.52 -30.08 18.83
N ILE A 904 -42.39 -31.41 18.87
CA ILE A 904 -41.30 -32.11 18.20
C ILE A 904 -41.47 -31.88 16.70
N ASP A 905 -40.53 -31.17 16.11
CA ASP A 905 -40.51 -30.92 14.67
C ASP A 905 -40.17 -32.22 13.93
N ILE A 906 -41.22 -32.90 13.49
CA ILE A 906 -41.13 -34.15 12.73
C ILE A 906 -40.45 -33.93 11.38
N GLU A 907 -40.61 -32.75 10.77
CA GLU A 907 -39.94 -32.42 9.51
C GLU A 907 -38.43 -32.30 9.73
N GLN A 908 -38.01 -31.74 10.86
CA GLN A 908 -36.60 -31.67 11.22
C GLN A 908 -35.98 -33.05 11.47
N ILE A 909 -36.67 -33.97 12.14
CA ILE A 909 -36.16 -35.36 12.32
C ILE A 909 -35.99 -36.06 10.97
N ILE A 910 -36.91 -35.84 10.02
CA ILE A 910 -36.81 -36.38 8.67
C ILE A 910 -35.59 -35.79 7.94
N GLU A 911 -35.34 -34.48 8.08
CA GLU A 911 -34.20 -33.83 7.43
C GLU A 911 -32.85 -34.22 8.06
N ASP A 912 -32.81 -34.37 9.38
CA ASP A 912 -31.63 -34.82 10.12
C ASP A 912 -31.25 -36.26 9.75
N THR A 913 -32.24 -37.14 9.54
CA THR A 913 -32.00 -38.52 9.09
C THR A 913 -31.55 -38.59 7.62
N LYS A 914 -32.01 -37.68 6.75
CA LYS A 914 -31.44 -37.51 5.39
C LYS A 914 -29.98 -37.05 5.46
N THR A 915 -29.70 -36.06 6.30
CA THR A 915 -28.34 -35.54 6.53
C THR A 915 -27.42 -36.66 7.02
N ALA A 916 -27.88 -37.49 7.95
CA ALA A 916 -27.13 -38.66 8.42
C ALA A 916 -26.78 -39.64 7.28
N THR A 917 -27.69 -39.84 6.33
CA THR A 917 -27.51 -40.70 5.14
C THR A 917 -26.49 -40.10 4.16
N GLN A 918 -26.49 -38.78 3.99
CA GLN A 918 -25.51 -38.05 3.17
C GLN A 918 -24.10 -38.11 3.80
N VAL A 919 -24.00 -37.88 5.11
CA VAL A 919 -22.76 -38.02 5.88
C VAL A 919 -22.19 -39.42 5.70
N ALA A 920 -23.01 -40.45 5.91
CA ALA A 920 -22.63 -41.83 5.70
C ALA A 920 -22.10 -42.13 4.28
N SER A 921 -22.64 -41.45 3.27
CA SER A 921 -22.25 -41.62 1.88
C SER A 921 -20.86 -41.06 1.55
N LYS A 922 -20.37 -40.14 2.36
CA LYS A 922 -19.07 -39.48 2.17
C LYS A 922 -17.88 -40.30 2.71
N TYR A 923 -18.12 -41.18 3.69
CA TYR A 923 -17.04 -41.80 4.48
C TYR A 923 -16.86 -43.30 4.28
N THR A 924 -17.63 -43.96 3.41
CA THR A 924 -17.53 -45.43 3.26
C THR A 924 -17.76 -45.91 1.83
N SER A 925 -16.90 -46.84 1.36
CA SER A 925 -17.06 -47.58 0.10
C SER A 925 -17.26 -49.10 0.32
N GLY A 926 -17.54 -49.51 1.57
CA GLY A 926 -17.79 -50.90 2.02
C GLY A 926 -18.42 -50.99 3.42
N THR A 927 -18.34 -52.18 4.05
CA THR A 927 -19.03 -52.67 5.28
C THR A 927 -19.02 -51.74 6.49
N ALA A 928 -19.87 -50.73 6.44
CA ALA A 928 -20.07 -49.69 7.45
C ALA A 928 -21.56 -49.49 7.74
N CYS A 929 -22.31 -50.59 7.80
CA CYS A 929 -23.78 -50.61 7.75
C CYS A 929 -24.51 -49.85 8.89
N ASN A 930 -23.80 -49.39 9.92
CA ASN A 930 -24.38 -48.74 11.10
C ASN A 930 -24.04 -47.25 11.25
N ILE A 931 -23.30 -46.65 10.30
CA ILE A 931 -22.85 -45.26 10.41
C ILE A 931 -24.03 -44.28 10.38
N CYS A 932 -25.07 -44.55 9.58
CA CYS A 932 -26.23 -43.67 9.49
C CYS A 932 -27.00 -43.59 10.81
N VAL A 933 -27.14 -44.70 11.53
CA VAL A 933 -27.82 -44.72 12.84
C VAL A 933 -27.01 -43.94 13.89
N ARG A 934 -25.68 -44.04 13.83
CA ARG A 934 -24.76 -43.26 14.69
C ARG A 934 -24.88 -41.76 14.41
N SER A 935 -24.75 -41.40 13.14
CA SER A 935 -24.85 -40.01 12.68
C SER A 935 -26.23 -39.44 12.96
N ALA A 936 -27.31 -40.19 12.76
CA ALA A 936 -28.67 -39.73 13.02
C ALA A 936 -28.89 -39.39 14.49
N LEU A 937 -28.49 -40.25 15.44
CA LEU A 937 -28.63 -39.92 16.86
C LEU A 937 -27.81 -38.68 17.24
N TYR A 938 -26.60 -38.57 16.71
CA TYR A 938 -25.75 -37.41 16.96
C TYR A 938 -26.30 -36.13 16.36
N ILE A 939 -26.87 -36.16 15.16
CA ILE A 939 -27.46 -34.97 14.54
C ILE A 939 -28.73 -34.57 15.29
N ILE A 940 -29.64 -35.52 15.54
CA ILE A 940 -30.95 -35.22 16.15
C ILE A 940 -30.83 -34.81 17.62
N LYS A 941 -29.88 -35.38 18.38
CA LYS A 941 -29.79 -35.21 19.84
C LYS A 941 -28.43 -34.73 20.34
N ASN A 942 -27.44 -34.57 19.47
CA ASN A 942 -26.05 -34.28 19.85
C ASN A 942 -25.48 -35.28 20.88
N ASP A 943 -25.97 -36.53 20.85
CA ASP A 943 -25.50 -37.59 21.72
C ASP A 943 -24.62 -38.58 20.93
N SER A 944 -23.35 -38.64 21.29
CA SER A 944 -22.35 -39.51 20.68
C SER A 944 -22.29 -40.90 21.32
N VAL A 945 -23.19 -41.24 22.24
CA VAL A 945 -23.18 -42.51 23.01
C VAL A 945 -23.10 -43.77 22.15
N LEU A 946 -23.56 -43.72 20.90
CA LEU A 946 -23.43 -44.85 20.00
C LEU A 946 -22.01 -44.99 19.44
N PHE A 947 -21.21 -43.92 19.30
CA PHE A 947 -19.85 -44.03 18.80
C PHE A 947 -18.96 -44.88 19.73
N PRO A 948 -18.02 -45.67 19.18
CA PRO A 948 -17.21 -46.58 19.99
C PRO A 948 -16.34 -45.81 21.00
N GLU A 949 -16.18 -46.32 22.22
CA GLU A 949 -15.35 -45.63 23.24
C GLU A 949 -13.84 -45.87 23.04
N THR A 950 -13.47 -47.03 22.49
CA THR A 950 -12.09 -47.37 22.08
C THR A 950 -11.96 -47.26 20.56
N GLY A 951 -10.74 -47.20 20.06
CA GLY A 951 -10.50 -46.62 18.76
C GLY A 951 -10.64 -47.54 17.57
N SER A 952 -10.79 -46.94 16.39
CA SER A 952 -10.60 -47.70 15.16
C SER A 952 -9.13 -47.73 14.79
N GLY A 953 -8.64 -48.92 14.43
CA GLY A 953 -7.29 -49.12 13.96
C GLY A 953 -7.11 -48.61 12.53
N TYR A 954 -6.09 -47.79 12.27
CA TYR A 954 -5.64 -47.46 10.92
C TYR A 954 -4.19 -47.92 10.73
N ASN A 955 -3.83 -48.29 9.51
CA ASN A 955 -2.44 -48.60 9.17
C ASN A 955 -1.75 -47.32 8.73
N ASP A 956 -0.78 -46.84 9.51
CA ASP A 956 -0.11 -45.56 9.31
C ASP A 956 0.83 -45.61 8.08
N PRO A 957 0.45 -45.00 6.94
CA PRO A 957 1.25 -45.08 5.71
C PRO A 957 2.62 -44.42 5.85
N ASN A 958 2.72 -43.43 6.74
CA ASN A 958 3.94 -42.67 6.99
C ASN A 958 4.88 -43.38 7.96
N ASN A 959 4.42 -44.47 8.58
CA ASN A 959 5.20 -45.26 9.52
C ASN A 959 5.18 -46.75 9.16
N GLY A 960 5.35 -47.07 7.88
CA GLY A 960 5.48 -48.45 7.39
C GLY A 960 4.20 -49.29 7.52
N TYR A 961 3.03 -48.67 7.47
CA TYR A 961 1.71 -49.31 7.63
C TYR A 961 1.51 -49.99 8.99
N VAL A 962 2.21 -49.52 10.02
CA VAL A 962 2.02 -50.02 11.39
C VAL A 962 0.61 -49.65 11.88
N SER A 963 -0.10 -50.65 12.41
CA SER A 963 -1.47 -50.47 12.91
C SER A 963 -1.48 -49.63 14.18
N ARG A 964 -2.25 -48.53 14.18
CA ARG A 964 -2.40 -47.57 15.29
C ARG A 964 -3.89 -47.35 15.59
N GLU A 965 -4.22 -47.18 16.87
CA GLU A 965 -5.61 -47.06 17.35
C GLU A 965 -5.98 -45.59 17.62
N ILE A 966 -7.15 -45.14 17.14
CA ILE A 966 -7.68 -43.78 17.39
C ILE A 966 -9.05 -43.87 18.08
N GLN A 967 -9.16 -43.51 19.36
CA GLN A 967 -10.39 -43.61 20.17
C GLN A 967 -11.59 -42.88 19.54
N GLY A 968 -12.77 -43.52 19.48
CA GLY A 968 -14.00 -42.89 18.96
C GLY A 968 -14.05 -42.61 17.46
N TYR A 969 -12.96 -42.93 16.74
CA TYR A 969 -12.82 -42.63 15.34
C TYR A 969 -13.49 -43.69 14.45
N ILE A 970 -14.18 -43.29 13.39
CA ILE A 970 -14.58 -44.17 12.29
C ILE A 970 -13.54 -43.98 11.18
N THR A 971 -12.97 -45.06 10.66
CA THR A 971 -11.93 -44.94 9.62
C THR A 971 -12.49 -44.35 8.33
N PRO A 972 -11.63 -43.79 7.44
CA PRO A 972 -12.05 -43.30 6.12
C PRO A 972 -12.64 -44.37 5.18
N ASP A 973 -12.47 -45.66 5.49
CA ASP A 973 -13.15 -46.77 4.81
C ASP A 973 -14.43 -47.23 5.54
N GLY A 974 -14.86 -46.50 6.56
CA GLY A 974 -16.12 -46.69 7.28
C GLY A 974 -16.11 -47.76 8.37
N ARG A 975 -14.94 -48.23 8.83
CA ARG A 975 -14.90 -49.28 9.85
C ARG A 975 -15.37 -48.70 11.19
N ALA A 976 -16.61 -49.05 11.56
CA ALA A 976 -17.21 -48.81 12.86
C ALA A 976 -17.83 -50.11 13.38
N ILE A 977 -16.97 -51.05 13.74
CA ILE A 977 -17.36 -52.39 14.23
C ILE A 977 -17.99 -52.30 15.63
N TYR A 978 -18.83 -53.27 15.98
CA TYR A 978 -19.30 -53.56 17.36
C TYR A 978 -20.54 -52.85 17.96
N ILE A 979 -21.29 -52.00 17.24
CA ILE A 979 -22.56 -51.41 17.77
C ILE A 979 -23.49 -52.47 18.39
N LYS A 980 -23.54 -53.66 17.78
CA LYS A 980 -24.41 -54.75 18.21
C LYS A 980 -23.94 -55.40 19.51
N SER A 981 -22.64 -55.61 19.71
CA SER A 981 -22.14 -56.15 20.99
C SER A 981 -22.35 -55.17 22.14
N ASP A 982 -22.47 -53.88 21.85
CA ASP A 982 -22.82 -52.87 22.84
C ASP A 982 -24.28 -53.00 23.29
N PHE A 983 -25.22 -53.33 22.38
CA PHE A 983 -26.63 -53.58 22.72
C PHE A 983 -26.90 -54.99 23.29
N ASP A 984 -26.16 -56.03 22.89
CA ASP A 984 -26.31 -57.38 23.46
C ASP A 984 -26.03 -57.44 24.97
N ASN A 985 -25.13 -56.58 25.45
CA ASN A 985 -24.71 -56.47 26.84
C ASN A 985 -25.09 -55.10 27.43
N LEU A 986 -26.24 -54.54 27.03
CA LEU A 986 -26.68 -53.21 27.44
C LEU A 986 -26.61 -53.02 28.97
N SER A 987 -27.01 -54.04 29.74
CA SER A 987 -26.97 -54.04 31.22
C SER A 987 -25.56 -53.92 31.82
N ASN A 988 -24.51 -54.31 31.09
CA ASN A 988 -23.11 -54.20 31.52
C ASN A 988 -22.43 -52.93 30.99
N LYS A 989 -23.14 -52.08 30.22
CA LYS A 989 -22.63 -50.86 29.58
C LYS A 989 -23.35 -49.64 30.15
N THR A 990 -22.86 -49.13 31.29
CA THR A 990 -23.51 -48.08 32.09
C THR A 990 -24.01 -46.89 31.26
N LYS A 991 -23.20 -46.37 30.33
CA LYS A 991 -23.58 -45.20 29.52
C LYS A 991 -24.73 -45.47 28.54
N LEU A 992 -24.78 -46.65 27.93
CA LEU A 992 -25.86 -47.00 27.01
C LEU A 992 -27.14 -47.37 27.76
N ASN A 993 -27.02 -48.04 28.91
CA ASN A 993 -28.16 -48.38 29.76
C ASN A 993 -28.87 -47.15 30.35
N GLU A 994 -28.17 -46.02 30.50
CA GLU A 994 -28.77 -44.74 30.92
C GLU A 994 -29.53 -44.02 29.78
N ARG A 995 -29.37 -44.45 28.53
CA ARG A 995 -29.92 -43.78 27.35
C ARG A 995 -30.97 -44.60 26.62
N PHE A 996 -30.95 -45.91 26.77
CA PHE A 996 -31.81 -46.83 26.02
C PHE A 996 -32.58 -47.79 26.93
N VAL A 997 -33.86 -47.96 26.64
CA VAL A 997 -34.75 -48.93 27.31
C VAL A 997 -35.35 -49.87 26.27
N GLU A 998 -35.25 -51.18 26.48
CA GLU A 998 -35.83 -52.19 25.57
C GLU A 998 -37.36 -52.09 25.55
N ILE A 999 -37.93 -52.05 24.35
CA ILE A 999 -39.37 -52.06 24.09
C ILE A 999 -39.75 -53.50 23.73
N SER A 1000 -40.19 -54.31 24.68
CA SER A 1000 -40.55 -55.70 24.38
C SER A 1000 -41.96 -55.83 23.80
N LYS A 1001 -42.17 -56.90 23.02
CA LYS A 1001 -43.50 -57.31 22.57
C LYS A 1001 -44.26 -57.99 23.72
N THR A 1002 -45.49 -57.58 24.01
CA THR A 1002 -46.36 -58.22 25.01
C THR A 1002 -46.94 -59.54 24.50
N GLU A 1003 -47.38 -60.40 25.42
CA GLU A 1003 -48.00 -61.70 25.07
C GLU A 1003 -49.34 -61.54 24.33
N THR A 1004 -50.05 -60.43 24.55
CA THR A 1004 -51.39 -60.17 23.99
C THR A 1004 -51.41 -59.38 22.68
N GLU A 1005 -50.33 -58.70 22.31
CA GLU A 1005 -50.27 -57.99 21.03
C GLU A 1005 -49.80 -58.93 19.91
N ASP A 1006 -50.30 -58.75 18.69
CA ASP A 1006 -49.72 -59.40 17.51
C ASP A 1006 -48.58 -58.54 16.92
N TRP A 1007 -47.90 -59.05 15.90
CA TRP A 1007 -46.77 -58.34 15.29
C TRP A 1007 -47.17 -57.06 14.55
N ALA A 1008 -48.37 -57.01 13.97
CA ALA A 1008 -48.86 -55.83 13.27
C ALA A 1008 -49.16 -54.70 14.27
N ALA A 1009 -49.82 -55.00 15.38
CA ALA A 1009 -50.07 -54.07 16.47
C ALA A 1009 -48.77 -53.59 17.12
N TYR A 1010 -47.79 -54.49 17.30
CA TYR A 1010 -46.49 -54.14 17.85
C TYR A 1010 -45.71 -53.17 16.95
N PHE A 1011 -45.65 -53.42 15.64
CA PHE A 1011 -44.99 -52.51 14.70
C PHE A 1011 -45.71 -51.18 14.55
N GLN A 1012 -47.05 -51.17 14.57
CA GLN A 1012 -47.82 -49.93 14.59
C GLN A 1012 -47.49 -49.09 15.83
N ARG A 1013 -47.32 -49.72 17.00
CA ARG A 1013 -46.94 -49.03 18.23
C ARG A 1013 -45.57 -48.38 18.11
N LEU A 1014 -44.58 -49.10 17.58
CA LEU A 1014 -43.24 -48.54 17.35
C LEU A 1014 -43.27 -47.37 16.35
N GLN A 1015 -43.98 -47.51 15.24
CA GLN A 1015 -44.10 -46.43 14.26
C GLN A 1015 -44.81 -45.20 14.84
N ASN A 1016 -45.89 -45.39 15.61
CA ASN A 1016 -46.61 -44.30 16.26
C ASN A 1016 -45.73 -43.54 17.27
N ASP A 1017 -44.84 -44.24 17.95
CA ASP A 1017 -43.89 -43.60 18.86
C ASP A 1017 -42.87 -42.78 18.06
N ALA A 1018 -42.35 -43.31 16.94
CA ALA A 1018 -41.46 -42.57 16.04
C ALA A 1018 -42.14 -41.36 15.37
N ASP A 1019 -43.40 -41.48 14.96
CA ASP A 1019 -44.20 -40.39 14.38
C ASP A 1019 -44.52 -39.28 15.40
N LYS A 1020 -44.35 -39.57 16.70
CA LYS A 1020 -44.36 -38.56 17.78
C LYS A 1020 -42.96 -38.04 18.11
N GLY A 1021 -41.97 -38.36 17.29
CA GLY A 1021 -40.58 -37.92 17.45
C GLY A 1021 -39.78 -38.66 18.52
N ILE A 1022 -40.27 -39.82 18.97
CA ILE A 1022 -39.49 -40.70 19.85
C ILE A 1022 -38.47 -41.46 19.01
N ILE A 1023 -37.18 -41.36 19.36
CA ILE A 1023 -36.13 -42.10 18.66
C ILE A 1023 -36.15 -43.57 19.07
N ILE A 1024 -36.30 -44.45 18.08
CA ILE A 1024 -36.37 -45.90 18.27
C ILE A 1024 -35.30 -46.56 17.42
N ILE A 1025 -34.43 -47.35 18.06
CA ILE A 1025 -33.34 -48.09 17.43
C ILE A 1025 -33.63 -49.58 17.47
N GLY A 1026 -33.50 -50.24 16.33
CA GLY A 1026 -33.72 -51.67 16.17
C GLY A 1026 -32.43 -52.44 15.91
N VAL A 1027 -32.33 -53.64 16.48
CA VAL A 1027 -31.20 -54.55 16.29
C VAL A 1027 -31.74 -55.92 15.87
N MET A 1028 -31.23 -56.45 14.77
CA MET A 1028 -31.60 -57.76 14.24
C MET A 1028 -30.55 -58.83 14.56
N LEU A 1029 -30.95 -60.02 15.00
CA LEU A 1029 -30.05 -61.14 15.29
C LEU A 1029 -30.11 -62.22 14.19
N ASN A 1030 -28.99 -62.85 13.80
CA ASN A 1030 -29.00 -64.04 12.94
C ASN A 1030 -29.42 -65.32 13.71
N SER A 1031 -29.56 -66.46 13.01
CA SER A 1031 -29.99 -67.75 13.61
C SER A 1031 -29.04 -68.33 14.66
N SER A 1032 -27.81 -67.83 14.74
CA SER A 1032 -26.80 -68.19 15.76
C SER A 1032 -26.61 -67.11 16.83
N GLY A 1033 -27.37 -66.00 16.77
CA GLY A 1033 -27.29 -64.87 17.70
C GLY A 1033 -26.06 -63.97 17.54
N THR A 1034 -25.27 -64.12 16.46
CA THR A 1034 -23.89 -63.58 16.39
C THR A 1034 -23.61 -62.56 15.27
N VAL A 1035 -24.42 -62.45 14.22
CA VAL A 1035 -24.30 -61.37 13.21
C VAL A 1035 -25.61 -60.61 13.18
N GLY A 1036 -25.55 -59.27 13.20
CA GLY A 1036 -26.74 -58.45 13.32
C GLY A 1036 -26.66 -57.11 12.61
N HIS A 1037 -27.84 -56.67 12.19
CA HIS A 1037 -28.13 -55.43 11.47
C HIS A 1037 -28.72 -54.39 12.43
N VAL A 1038 -28.44 -53.09 12.24
CA VAL A 1038 -28.99 -52.03 13.09
C VAL A 1038 -29.67 -50.97 12.22
N MET A 1039 -30.84 -50.54 12.65
CA MET A 1039 -31.65 -49.52 11.98
C MET A 1039 -32.30 -48.57 12.98
N MET A 1040 -32.81 -47.44 12.49
CA MET A 1040 -33.63 -46.50 13.24
C MET A 1040 -34.99 -46.37 12.57
N ILE A 1041 -36.09 -46.32 13.33
CA ILE A 1041 -37.42 -46.03 12.75
C ILE A 1041 -37.48 -44.52 12.49
N THR A 1042 -37.85 -44.13 11.27
CA THR A 1042 -38.04 -42.73 10.91
C THR A 1042 -39.53 -42.37 10.91
N PRO A 1043 -39.87 -41.10 11.18
CA PRO A 1043 -41.25 -40.64 11.06
C PRO A 1043 -41.78 -40.79 9.62
N GLY A 1044 -43.10 -40.96 9.48
CA GLY A 1044 -43.78 -41.04 8.18
C GLY A 1044 -44.74 -42.22 8.02
N GLY A 1045 -45.19 -42.83 9.11
CA GLY A 1045 -46.13 -43.94 9.09
C GLY A 1045 -45.55 -45.27 8.57
N LEU A 1046 -46.37 -46.33 8.62
CA LEU A 1046 -45.99 -47.65 8.11
C LEU A 1046 -45.93 -47.64 6.58
N ILE A 1047 -45.05 -48.47 6.02
CA ILE A 1047 -44.92 -48.68 4.58
C ILE A 1047 -45.50 -50.06 4.23
N GLU A 1048 -46.32 -50.12 3.18
CA GLU A 1048 -46.84 -51.36 2.61
C GLU A 1048 -45.76 -52.08 1.80
N ILE A 1049 -45.61 -53.39 2.02
CA ILE A 1049 -44.67 -54.22 1.25
C ILE A 1049 -45.21 -54.39 -0.18
N ASN A 1050 -44.60 -53.70 -1.14
CA ASN A 1050 -45.04 -53.75 -2.54
C ASN A 1050 -44.57 -55.03 -3.28
N GLU A 1051 -45.05 -55.26 -4.52
CA GLU A 1051 -44.72 -56.46 -5.30
C GLU A 1051 -43.22 -56.67 -5.55
N GLN A 1052 -42.43 -55.60 -5.65
CA GLN A 1052 -40.97 -55.69 -5.83
C GLN A 1052 -40.28 -56.06 -4.51
N GLU A 1053 -40.80 -55.57 -3.39
CA GLU A 1053 -40.30 -55.81 -2.04
C GLU A 1053 -40.73 -57.14 -1.45
N GLN A 1054 -41.76 -57.78 -2.00
CA GLN A 1054 -42.18 -59.12 -1.60
C GLN A 1054 -41.05 -60.16 -1.70
N ALA A 1055 -40.01 -59.93 -2.52
CA ALA A 1055 -38.82 -60.79 -2.54
C ALA A 1055 -38.06 -60.76 -1.21
N TRP A 1056 -38.00 -59.60 -0.56
CA TRP A 1056 -37.37 -59.34 0.74
C TRP A 1056 -38.38 -59.21 1.89
N GLY A 1057 -39.65 -59.53 1.69
CA GLY A 1057 -40.70 -59.42 2.71
C GLY A 1057 -41.56 -60.68 2.88
N ARG A 1058 -41.19 -61.79 2.21
CA ARG A 1058 -41.90 -63.07 2.23
C ARG A 1058 -42.21 -63.58 3.65
N SER A 1059 -41.31 -63.45 4.63
CA SER A 1059 -41.61 -63.95 5.99
C SER A 1059 -42.71 -63.16 6.66
N PHE A 1060 -42.72 -61.83 6.47
CA PHE A 1060 -43.74 -60.94 7.01
C PHE A 1060 -45.10 -61.19 6.35
N VAL A 1061 -45.13 -61.19 5.01
CA VAL A 1061 -46.36 -61.41 4.23
C VAL A 1061 -46.93 -62.81 4.46
N SER A 1062 -46.10 -63.85 4.58
CA SER A 1062 -46.55 -65.22 4.88
C SER A 1062 -47.21 -65.39 6.25
N GLN A 1063 -47.02 -64.42 7.15
CA GLN A 1063 -47.63 -64.36 8.48
C GLN A 1063 -48.73 -63.30 8.59
N GLY A 1064 -49.17 -62.74 7.45
CA GLY A 1064 -50.24 -61.74 7.39
C GLY A 1064 -49.79 -60.30 7.73
N ILE A 1065 -48.48 -60.02 7.76
CA ILE A 1065 -47.94 -58.69 8.03
C ILE A 1065 -47.61 -58.03 6.70
N ASN A 1066 -48.50 -57.15 6.23
CA ASN A 1066 -48.36 -56.47 4.94
C ASN A 1066 -47.80 -55.04 5.07
N ASN A 1067 -47.89 -54.44 6.26
CA ASN A 1067 -47.37 -53.10 6.55
C ASN A 1067 -46.27 -53.21 7.61
N VAL A 1068 -45.13 -52.56 7.38
CA VAL A 1068 -43.96 -52.61 8.25
C VAL A 1068 -43.43 -51.20 8.53
N PRO A 1069 -42.67 -51.00 9.63
CA PRO A 1069 -42.08 -49.71 9.95
C PRO A 1069 -41.19 -49.16 8.84
N ARG A 1070 -41.21 -47.84 8.72
CA ARG A 1070 -40.28 -47.07 7.89
C ARG A 1070 -38.97 -46.90 8.65
N VAL A 1071 -37.84 -47.23 8.03
CA VAL A 1071 -36.54 -47.22 8.70
C VAL A 1071 -35.46 -46.50 7.89
N LEU A 1072 -34.53 -45.90 8.63
CA LEU A 1072 -33.22 -45.50 8.14
C LEU A 1072 -32.36 -46.75 8.01
N GLU A 1073 -32.05 -47.10 6.76
CA GLU A 1073 -31.37 -48.32 6.34
C GLU A 1073 -30.04 -47.99 5.66
N CYS A 1074 -28.96 -48.62 6.10
CA CYS A 1074 -27.64 -48.42 5.52
C CYS A 1074 -26.93 -49.74 5.23
N GLY A 1075 -26.85 -50.11 3.96
CA GLY A 1075 -26.13 -51.26 3.45
C GLY A 1075 -24.91 -50.88 2.61
N ASP A 1076 -24.21 -51.89 2.09
CA ASP A 1076 -22.99 -51.72 1.29
C ASP A 1076 -23.23 -50.99 -0.04
N THR A 1077 -24.46 -51.06 -0.58
CA THR A 1077 -24.81 -50.49 -1.89
C THR A 1077 -25.90 -49.45 -1.84
N ASP A 1078 -26.76 -49.47 -0.81
CA ASP A 1078 -27.96 -48.64 -0.72
C ASP A 1078 -28.06 -48.02 0.68
N ARG A 1079 -28.27 -46.69 0.71
CA ARG A 1079 -28.46 -45.91 1.94
C ARG A 1079 -29.73 -45.09 1.78
N GLU A 1080 -30.74 -45.43 2.55
CA GLU A 1080 -32.09 -44.90 2.39
C GLU A 1080 -32.64 -44.48 3.75
N ASN A 1081 -33.21 -43.29 3.82
CA ASN A 1081 -33.79 -42.73 5.04
C ASN A 1081 -35.26 -43.13 5.22
N GLU A 1082 -35.86 -43.86 4.27
CA GLU A 1082 -37.29 -44.20 4.26
C GLU A 1082 -37.55 -45.63 3.75
N ALA A 1083 -36.61 -46.55 3.97
CA ALA A 1083 -36.76 -47.93 3.51
C ALA A 1083 -37.85 -48.68 4.30
N PRO A 1084 -38.58 -49.62 3.68
CA PRO A 1084 -39.40 -50.55 4.45
C PRO A 1084 -38.51 -51.48 5.28
N LEU A 1085 -38.89 -51.75 6.53
CA LEU A 1085 -38.12 -52.61 7.45
C LEU A 1085 -37.70 -53.96 6.86
N CYS A 1086 -38.47 -54.52 5.91
CA CYS A 1086 -38.18 -55.81 5.31
C CYS A 1086 -36.91 -55.82 4.42
N ARG A 1087 -36.51 -54.65 3.90
CA ARG A 1087 -35.32 -54.49 3.06
C ARG A 1087 -34.07 -54.90 3.84
N ASN A 1088 -33.35 -55.92 3.35
CA ASN A 1088 -32.18 -56.55 3.99
C ASN A 1088 -32.40 -57.31 5.31
N VAL A 1089 -33.63 -57.34 5.86
CA VAL A 1089 -33.94 -57.95 7.17
C VAL A 1089 -34.70 -59.27 7.04
N ASP A 1090 -35.28 -59.63 5.88
CA ASP A 1090 -36.08 -60.87 5.79
C ASP A 1090 -35.25 -62.15 5.56
N ARG A 1091 -35.25 -62.99 6.59
CA ARG A 1091 -35.11 -64.45 6.49
C ARG A 1091 -36.09 -65.10 7.47
N ARG A 1092 -36.63 -66.30 7.17
CA ARG A 1092 -37.61 -67.05 7.99
C ARG A 1092 -37.49 -66.76 9.50
N GLY A 1093 -38.53 -66.14 10.09
CA GLY A 1093 -38.56 -65.75 11.50
C GLY A 1093 -37.77 -64.48 11.81
N ALA A 1094 -37.79 -63.48 10.91
CA ALA A 1094 -37.08 -62.21 11.08
C ALA A 1094 -37.63 -61.38 12.25
N GLN A 1095 -38.95 -61.29 12.35
CA GLN A 1095 -39.66 -60.54 13.38
C GLN A 1095 -39.31 -60.99 14.81
N GLU A 1096 -39.18 -62.30 15.05
CA GLU A 1096 -38.81 -62.85 16.36
C GLU A 1096 -37.34 -62.59 16.75
N ARG A 1097 -36.52 -62.16 15.80
CA ARG A 1097 -35.10 -61.87 15.99
C ARG A 1097 -34.79 -60.38 16.11
N LEU A 1098 -35.82 -59.54 16.13
CA LEU A 1098 -35.71 -58.09 16.27
C LEU A 1098 -35.90 -57.67 17.72
N LYS A 1099 -34.99 -56.82 18.20
CA LYS A 1099 -35.13 -56.09 19.45
C LYS A 1099 -35.15 -54.60 19.18
N TRP A 1100 -35.99 -53.88 19.93
CA TRP A 1100 -36.20 -52.44 19.76
C TRP A 1100 -35.91 -51.71 21.06
N TYR A 1101 -35.29 -50.55 20.97
CA TYR A 1101 -34.86 -49.75 22.11
C TYR A 1101 -35.32 -48.31 21.94
N LYS A 1102 -35.99 -47.77 22.96
CA LYS A 1102 -36.38 -46.37 23.06
C LYS A 1102 -35.21 -45.57 23.60
N TYR A 1103 -34.86 -44.47 22.94
CA TYR A 1103 -33.98 -43.46 23.49
C TYR A 1103 -34.73 -42.59 24.51
N THR A 1104 -34.16 -42.36 25.70
CA THR A 1104 -34.90 -41.80 26.85
C THR A 1104 -34.38 -40.45 27.34
N LYS A 1105 -33.48 -39.80 26.62
CA LYS A 1105 -32.83 -38.55 27.08
C LYS A 1105 -33.01 -37.36 26.16
#